data_AF-A0AA39WJZ4-F1
#
_entry.id   AF-A0AA39WJZ4-F1
#
_cell.length_a   1.000
_cell.length_b   1.000
_cell.length_c   1.000
_cell.angle_alpha   90.00
_cell.angle_beta   90.00
_cell.angle_gamma   90.00
#
_symmetry.space_group_name_H-M   'P 1'
#
loop_
_entity.id
_entity.type
_entity.pdbx_description
1 polymer ?
#
loop_
_entity_poly.entity_id
_entity_poly.type
_entity_poly.pdbx_seq_one_letter_code
_entity_poly.pdbx_strand_id
1 'polypeptide(L)'
;MLEVHQAEGAGLEACSAPAIEAPDILTSPQLHALFDILTHHETYAEVERFKDPATIAQYGYPFMRRGSEGTASYATRSSAPLLADLLRSIVLPIPGVRDLPPEFWHTRFQGVLSKLSDAELSESYDKGVLGTRKTLATAASVVHEAVSRGMLGGVSQHPSKDLTKPYDRTRATELVRAWEDMVHELVCGNLVDELFTCAAERPSLEEHSPAVQAAADYVIIHLATFIHHVFVLSPEGPYLLKLAEYIHKLIPYTMVRQTLRIGNAATMINGMTRLLLAKMGMGAVSNWVGLTQNADDGMNLLQRYQDKILILNCLRIISLVLSWDCSDFRKTVDKIEKSTRGPPQEYLDIIREYVGRSRLEHDSSRNKSVHSEVSIIAVILDNAKPGLLKSLSASQHSQCLEYYSALLAIRDREEITKALCRQNPDLFSRGVRDAVSAFDHIIRSLHEKVDLREHISAAETFIADFIETSRAKRTPNGISNNTAVDFETSGAKTRAPSIEDYVSLLRRSRHFLYNWLHQVAGQCPEIREDFRAWANRTIRIFRQGRRTPCVPPSEGVPATGVDTQRKGAAGALSSNLQALYAALPATVKPSVIAAVDAHAKYLTELETLSLKRMQHILDDMPGDGILSVDDNPECDANKISICGPGMFLSRWQQLLDDTVVAPYVPSGPLRRGKDVKGSLAQGKTVSAAAKDGWDPSALAKLAERDAPQPPEVTAVVEALGDPFCELLVDLLSRKGVE
;
A
#
# COMPACT_ATOMS: atom_id res chain seq x y z
N MET A 1 -28.57 -13.60 79.44
CA MET A 1 -28.04 -13.26 80.77
C MET A 1 -26.93 -12.26 80.52
N LEU A 2 -27.17 -10.99 80.88
CA LEU A 2 -26.26 -9.84 80.98
C LEU A 2 -25.56 -9.29 79.73
N GLU A 3 -25.77 -7.98 79.57
CA GLU A 3 -25.15 -6.98 78.71
C GLU A 3 -23.63 -6.80 78.99
N VAL A 4 -22.91 -6.18 78.05
CA VAL A 4 -22.23 -4.86 78.19
C VAL A 4 -21.01 -4.73 77.24
N HIS A 5 -21.15 -3.77 76.31
CA HIS A 5 -20.22 -2.79 75.72
C HIS A 5 -18.66 -2.93 75.72
N GLN A 6 -18.13 -2.81 74.49
CA GLN A 6 -17.32 -1.69 73.93
C GLN A 6 -15.86 -1.45 74.40
N ALA A 7 -14.91 -1.55 73.44
CA ALA A 7 -13.67 -0.74 73.32
C ALA A 7 -13.06 -1.04 71.93
N GLU A 8 -13.18 -0.13 70.97
CA GLU A 8 -12.19 0.88 70.56
C GLU A 8 -11.09 0.36 69.61
N GLY A 9 -11.00 1.04 68.46
CA GLY A 9 -10.16 0.66 67.33
C GLY A 9 -8.70 1.08 67.49
N ALA A 10 -7.84 0.31 66.83
CA ALA A 10 -6.49 0.71 66.46
C ALA A 10 -6.38 0.61 64.94
N GLY A 11 -6.12 1.75 64.29
CA GLY A 11 -5.95 1.87 62.85
C GLY A 11 -4.72 1.10 62.37
N LEU A 12 -4.92 0.31 61.33
CA LEU A 12 -3.85 -0.13 60.44
C LEU A 12 -3.62 1.00 59.42
N GLU A 13 -2.59 1.81 59.67
CA GLU A 13 -2.01 2.67 58.65
C GLU A 13 -1.50 1.77 57.51
N ALA A 14 -2.21 1.79 56.38
CA ALA A 14 -1.71 1.25 55.14
C ALA A 14 -0.58 2.16 54.65
N CYS A 15 0.68 1.70 54.77
CA CYS A 15 1.81 2.29 54.06
C CYS A 15 1.51 2.34 52.56
N SER A 16 1.10 3.50 52.05
CA SER A 16 1.08 3.78 50.63
C SER A 16 2.52 3.75 50.12
N ALA A 17 2.85 2.77 49.29
CA ALA A 17 4.07 2.81 48.49
C ALA A 17 4.12 4.15 47.72
N PRO A 18 5.28 4.82 47.64
CA PRO A 18 5.38 6.07 46.89
C PRO A 18 5.01 5.79 45.44
N ALA A 19 4.01 6.50 44.92
CA ALA A 19 3.74 6.52 43.49
C ALA A 19 5.03 6.95 42.79
N ILE A 20 5.62 6.05 41.99
CA ILE A 20 6.79 6.39 41.18
C ILE A 20 6.33 7.50 40.23
N GLU A 21 6.76 8.74 40.49
CA GLU A 21 6.46 9.88 39.63
C GLU A 21 7.06 9.61 38.25
N ALA A 22 6.22 9.62 37.22
CA ALA A 22 6.68 9.43 35.84
C ALA A 22 7.63 10.57 35.44
N PRO A 23 8.73 10.30 34.73
CA PRO A 23 9.71 11.32 34.37
C PRO A 23 9.09 12.37 33.44
N ASP A 24 9.38 13.65 33.66
CA ASP A 24 8.86 14.73 32.81
C ASP A 24 9.58 14.83 31.46
N ILE A 25 10.79 14.28 31.34
CA ILE A 25 11.62 14.34 30.13
C ILE A 25 11.74 12.95 29.53
N LEU A 26 11.35 12.83 28.25
CA LEU A 26 11.46 11.60 27.49
C LEU A 26 12.89 11.41 26.97
N THR A 27 13.37 10.18 27.04
CA THR A 27 14.61 9.76 26.41
C THR A 27 14.47 9.73 24.88
N SER A 28 15.60 9.68 24.18
CA SER A 28 15.63 9.57 22.72
C SER A 28 14.80 8.37 22.21
N PRO A 29 15.00 7.13 22.71
CA PRO A 29 14.21 5.98 22.26
C PRO A 29 12.71 6.14 22.55
N GLN A 30 12.33 6.75 23.68
CA GLN A 30 10.93 7.03 24.02
C GLN A 30 10.30 8.03 23.04
N LEU A 31 11.02 9.11 22.68
CA LEU A 31 10.54 10.07 21.67
C LEU A 31 10.38 9.40 20.30
N HIS A 32 11.32 8.52 19.92
CA HIS A 32 11.21 7.76 18.68
C HIS A 32 9.99 6.82 18.68
N ALA A 33 9.79 6.09 19.77
CA ALA A 33 8.63 5.20 19.92
C ALA A 33 7.31 5.96 19.92
N LEU A 34 7.22 7.09 20.63
CA LEU A 34 6.04 7.94 20.63
C LEU A 34 5.74 8.49 19.23
N PHE A 35 6.77 8.96 18.52
CA PHE A 35 6.63 9.40 17.13
C PHE A 35 6.14 8.27 16.22
N ASP A 36 6.69 7.06 16.40
CA ASP A 36 6.34 5.88 15.64
C ASP A 36 4.86 5.51 15.80
N ILE A 37 4.37 5.44 17.05
CA ILE A 37 2.96 5.16 17.38
C ILE A 37 2.05 6.20 16.75
N LEU A 38 2.27 7.48 17.06
CA LEU A 38 1.36 8.55 16.67
C LEU A 38 1.24 8.70 15.15
N THR A 39 2.37 8.61 14.43
CA THR A 39 2.35 8.66 12.96
C THR A 39 1.70 7.44 12.33
N HIS A 40 1.90 6.24 12.90
CA HIS A 40 1.26 5.01 12.40
C HIS A 40 -0.27 5.10 12.48
N HIS A 41 -0.78 5.47 13.65
CA HIS A 41 -2.22 5.57 13.89
C HIS A 41 -2.85 6.73 13.12
N GLU A 42 -2.24 7.92 13.09
CA GLU A 42 -2.80 9.06 12.36
C GLU A 42 -2.79 8.82 10.85
N THR A 43 -1.72 8.24 10.30
CA THR A 43 -1.65 7.94 8.86
C THR A 43 -2.79 7.01 8.43
N TYR A 44 -3.04 5.96 9.20
CA TYR A 44 -4.14 5.04 8.89
C TYR A 44 -5.52 5.69 9.12
N ALA A 45 -5.68 6.49 10.18
CA ALA A 45 -6.90 7.24 10.43
C ALA A 45 -7.26 8.19 9.28
N GLU A 46 -6.28 8.91 8.72
CA GLU A 46 -6.48 9.76 7.54
C GLU A 46 -7.00 8.97 6.32
N VAL A 47 -6.44 7.78 6.06
CA VAL A 47 -6.89 6.91 4.97
C VAL A 47 -8.33 6.43 5.21
N GLU A 48 -8.69 6.11 6.46
CA GLU A 48 -10.06 5.72 6.80
C GLU A 48 -11.07 6.87 6.69
N ARG A 49 -10.67 8.12 6.91
CA ARG A 49 -11.57 9.28 6.73
C ARG A 49 -12.13 9.37 5.31
N PHE A 50 -11.47 8.83 4.28
CA PHE A 50 -11.99 8.82 2.90
C PHE A 50 -13.22 7.92 2.69
N LYS A 51 -13.64 7.15 3.71
CA LYS A 51 -14.96 6.52 3.75
C LYS A 51 -16.10 7.55 3.78
N ASP A 52 -15.84 8.75 4.29
CA ASP A 52 -16.76 9.88 4.30
C ASP A 52 -16.60 10.75 3.04
N PRO A 53 -17.67 10.98 2.26
CA PRO A 53 -17.65 11.87 1.09
C PRO A 53 -17.20 13.31 1.39
N ALA A 54 -17.37 13.79 2.62
CA ALA A 54 -16.97 15.14 3.02
C ALA A 54 -15.46 15.32 3.11
N THR A 55 -14.69 14.24 3.32
CA THR A 55 -13.26 14.29 3.59
C THR A 55 -12.48 14.98 2.48
N ILE A 56 -12.75 14.66 1.21
CA ILE A 56 -12.05 15.27 0.07
C ILE A 56 -12.33 16.78 -0.05
N ALA A 57 -13.53 17.23 0.30
CA ALA A 57 -13.87 18.65 0.30
C ALA A 57 -13.15 19.42 1.42
N GLN A 58 -12.80 18.74 2.52
CA GLN A 58 -12.07 19.29 3.67
C GLN A 58 -10.55 19.06 3.58
N TYR A 59 -10.05 18.46 2.51
CA TYR A 59 -8.63 18.14 2.34
C TYR A 59 -7.75 19.40 2.19
N GLY A 60 -8.30 20.46 1.58
CA GLY A 60 -7.58 21.68 1.22
C GLY A 60 -6.94 21.60 -0.18
N TYR A 61 -6.05 22.55 -0.51
CA TYR A 61 -5.42 22.63 -1.83
C TYR A 61 -4.83 21.27 -2.29
N PRO A 62 -5.10 20.81 -3.53
CA PRO A 62 -5.76 21.51 -4.63
C PRO A 62 -7.29 21.32 -4.73
N PHE A 63 -7.92 20.72 -3.72
CA PHE A 63 -9.36 20.43 -3.67
C PHE A 63 -10.15 21.55 -3.00
N MET A 64 -11.34 21.84 -3.54
CA MET A 64 -12.14 22.97 -3.08
C MET A 64 -13.34 22.50 -2.26
N ARG A 65 -13.61 23.23 -1.18
CA ARG A 65 -14.89 23.17 -0.48
C ARG A 65 -15.82 24.24 -1.06
N ARG A 66 -17.12 23.93 -1.11
CA ARG A 66 -18.16 24.92 -1.40
C ARG A 66 -18.65 25.50 -0.08
N GLY A 67 -18.52 26.82 0.10
CA GLY A 67 -19.06 27.53 1.25
C GLY A 67 -20.59 27.65 1.22
N SER A 68 -21.18 28.09 2.33
CA SER A 68 -22.62 28.36 2.46
C SER A 68 -23.15 29.41 1.47
N GLU A 69 -22.29 30.32 1.02
CA GLU A 69 -22.60 31.37 0.04
C GLU A 69 -22.29 30.94 -1.41
N GLY A 70 -21.91 29.68 -1.64
CA GLY A 70 -21.55 29.17 -2.97
C GLY A 70 -20.14 29.55 -3.45
N THR A 71 -19.39 30.34 -2.68
CA THR A 71 -17.98 30.66 -2.96
C THR A 71 -17.10 29.42 -2.72
N ALA A 72 -16.31 29.06 -3.74
CA ALA A 72 -15.38 27.95 -3.66
C ALA A 72 -14.07 28.42 -3.01
N SER A 73 -13.61 27.71 -1.98
CA SER A 73 -12.37 28.02 -1.25
C SER A 73 -11.64 26.75 -0.85
N TYR A 74 -10.33 26.84 -0.60
CA TYR A 74 -9.56 25.76 -0.02
C TYR A 74 -9.82 25.66 1.49
N ALA A 75 -9.95 24.45 2.01
CA ALA A 75 -9.98 24.25 3.46
C ALA A 75 -8.64 24.70 4.08
N THR A 76 -8.70 25.59 5.07
CA THR A 76 -7.52 26.09 5.79
C THR A 76 -6.97 25.08 6.79
N ARG A 77 -7.87 24.27 7.35
CA ARG A 77 -7.56 23.11 8.20
C ARG A 77 -7.87 21.84 7.42
N SER A 78 -6.85 21.03 7.19
CA SER A 78 -6.99 19.80 6.41
C SER A 78 -7.59 18.68 7.25
N SER A 79 -8.50 17.90 6.67
CA SER A 79 -8.99 16.63 7.24
C SER A 79 -7.96 15.50 7.17
N ALA A 80 -6.90 15.66 6.37
CA ALA A 80 -5.86 14.67 6.17
C ALA A 80 -4.48 15.36 5.99
N PRO A 81 -3.94 15.96 7.07
CA PRO A 81 -2.74 16.79 6.99
C PRO A 81 -1.48 16.08 6.47
N LEU A 82 -1.26 14.80 6.80
CA LEU A 82 -0.11 14.03 6.31
C LEU A 82 -0.22 13.77 4.81
N LEU A 83 -1.37 13.27 4.35
CA LEU A 83 -1.62 13.06 2.93
C LEU A 83 -1.55 14.37 2.16
N ALA A 84 -2.09 15.46 2.72
CA ALA A 84 -2.06 16.79 2.11
C ALA A 84 -0.64 17.34 1.99
N ASP A 85 0.20 17.18 3.01
CA ASP A 85 1.61 17.56 2.93
C ASP A 85 2.33 16.72 1.85
N LEU A 86 2.13 15.40 1.81
CA LEU A 86 2.72 14.55 0.78
C LEU A 86 2.30 14.98 -0.62
N LEU A 87 1.01 15.21 -0.85
CA LEU A 87 0.50 15.62 -2.16
C LEU A 87 1.11 16.97 -2.57
N ARG A 88 1.06 17.97 -1.69
CA ARG A 88 1.51 19.34 -2.00
C ARG A 88 3.02 19.43 -2.19
N SER A 89 3.77 18.76 -1.34
CA SER A 89 5.21 18.91 -1.26
C SER A 89 5.95 17.98 -2.22
N ILE A 90 5.39 16.81 -2.55
CA ILE A 90 6.05 15.80 -3.41
C ILE A 90 5.37 15.68 -4.78
N VAL A 91 4.05 15.54 -4.82
CA VAL A 91 3.32 15.13 -6.04
C VAL A 91 2.99 16.30 -6.96
N LEU A 92 2.40 17.38 -6.44
CA LEU A 92 2.03 18.55 -7.25
C LEU A 92 3.22 19.19 -7.98
N PRO A 93 4.45 19.25 -7.42
CA PRO A 93 5.59 19.86 -8.11
C PRO A 93 6.19 18.98 -9.23
N ILE A 94 5.77 17.72 -9.39
CA ILE A 94 6.32 16.80 -10.41
C ILE A 94 6.14 17.42 -11.80
N PRO A 95 7.17 17.44 -12.67
CA PRO A 95 7.03 17.87 -14.06
C PRO A 95 5.90 17.12 -14.78
N GLY A 96 5.01 17.84 -15.47
CA GLY A 96 3.78 17.28 -16.05
C GLY A 96 2.58 17.25 -15.10
N VAL A 97 2.77 16.97 -13.80
CA VAL A 97 1.69 17.08 -12.80
C VAL A 97 1.43 18.53 -12.42
N ARG A 98 2.48 19.33 -12.26
CA ARG A 98 2.41 20.78 -11.99
C ARG A 98 1.68 21.54 -13.09
N ASP A 99 1.67 20.99 -14.30
CA ASP A 99 1.09 21.58 -15.51
C ASP A 99 -0.38 21.17 -15.72
N LEU A 100 -0.93 20.35 -14.82
CA LEU A 100 -2.35 19.99 -14.84
C LEU A 100 -3.22 21.23 -14.55
N PRO A 101 -4.32 21.43 -15.30
CA PRO A 101 -5.21 22.55 -15.08
C PRO A 101 -5.88 22.44 -13.69
N PRO A 102 -6.18 23.55 -13.00
CA PRO A 102 -6.83 23.50 -11.68
C PRO A 102 -8.12 22.65 -11.68
N GLU A 103 -8.90 22.70 -12.76
CA GLU A 103 -10.13 21.94 -12.95
C GLU A 103 -9.91 20.43 -12.95
N PHE A 104 -8.71 19.95 -13.31
CA PHE A 104 -8.35 18.54 -13.15
C PHE A 104 -8.56 18.12 -11.69
N TRP A 105 -8.08 18.93 -10.74
CA TRP A 105 -8.12 18.60 -9.32
C TRP A 105 -9.51 18.79 -8.71
N HIS A 106 -10.01 20.01 -8.67
CA HIS A 106 -11.22 20.35 -7.90
C HIS A 106 -12.53 19.98 -8.60
N THR A 107 -12.51 19.71 -9.92
CA THR A 107 -13.70 19.27 -10.66
C THR A 107 -13.62 17.79 -11.01
N ARG A 108 -12.55 17.35 -11.69
CA ARG A 108 -12.50 15.99 -12.28
C ARG A 108 -12.10 14.95 -11.24
N PHE A 109 -10.92 15.08 -10.64
CA PHE A 109 -10.39 14.14 -9.65
C PHE A 109 -11.23 14.15 -8.37
N GLN A 110 -11.51 15.33 -7.82
CA GLN A 110 -12.42 15.47 -6.67
C GLN A 110 -13.79 14.87 -6.95
N GLY A 111 -14.39 15.13 -8.13
CA GLY A 111 -15.70 14.57 -8.46
C GLY A 111 -15.70 13.05 -8.64
N VAL A 112 -14.60 12.45 -9.11
CA VAL A 112 -14.42 10.98 -9.13
C VAL A 112 -14.30 10.43 -7.71
N LEU A 113 -13.48 11.06 -6.86
CA LEU A 113 -13.31 10.65 -5.46
C LEU A 113 -14.61 10.77 -4.67
N SER A 114 -15.35 11.87 -4.82
CA SER A 114 -16.65 12.05 -4.19
C SER A 114 -17.62 10.94 -4.61
N LYS A 115 -17.71 10.61 -5.90
CA LYS A 115 -18.59 9.53 -6.38
C LYS A 115 -18.18 8.14 -5.89
N LEU A 116 -16.88 7.86 -5.82
CA LEU A 116 -16.37 6.60 -5.26
C LEU A 116 -16.63 6.51 -3.75
N SER A 117 -16.56 7.64 -3.05
CA SER A 117 -16.93 7.70 -1.63
C SER A 117 -18.44 7.51 -1.47
N ASP A 118 -19.27 8.23 -2.23
CA ASP A 118 -20.75 8.13 -2.24
C ASP A 118 -21.24 6.70 -2.55
N ALA A 119 -20.53 5.97 -3.42
CA ALA A 119 -20.84 4.59 -3.79
C ALA A 119 -20.88 3.61 -2.60
N GLU A 120 -20.25 3.97 -1.47
CA GLU A 120 -20.32 3.20 -0.22
C GLU A 120 -19.86 1.74 -0.44
N LEU A 121 -18.67 1.59 -1.01
CA LEU A 121 -18.10 0.26 -1.29
C LEU A 121 -17.94 -0.52 0.01
N SER A 122 -18.32 -1.80 -0.02
CA SER A 122 -18.41 -2.64 1.18
C SER A 122 -17.08 -2.93 1.88
N GLU A 123 -17.14 -3.08 3.20
CA GLU A 123 -15.95 -3.24 4.06
C GLU A 123 -15.64 -4.70 4.37
N SER A 124 -14.43 -4.94 4.92
CA SER A 124 -14.06 -6.26 5.44
C SER A 124 -14.98 -6.75 6.55
N TYR A 125 -15.58 -5.82 7.30
CA TYR A 125 -16.61 -6.13 8.27
C TYR A 125 -17.80 -6.85 7.63
N ASP A 126 -18.39 -6.27 6.59
CA ASP A 126 -19.61 -6.78 5.95
C ASP A 126 -19.36 -8.09 5.19
N LYS A 127 -18.18 -8.20 4.57
CA LYS A 127 -17.78 -9.39 3.81
C LYS A 127 -17.31 -10.55 4.68
N GLY A 128 -17.02 -10.30 5.96
CA GLY A 128 -16.54 -11.32 6.89
C GLY A 128 -15.10 -11.80 6.63
N VAL A 129 -14.34 -11.12 5.75
CA VAL A 129 -12.96 -11.45 5.34
C VAL A 129 -12.14 -10.20 5.02
N LEU A 130 -10.80 -10.32 5.06
CA LEU A 130 -9.90 -9.27 4.57
C LEU A 130 -9.97 -9.19 3.04
N GLY A 131 -10.37 -8.04 2.50
CA GLY A 131 -10.51 -7.85 1.07
C GLY A 131 -9.32 -7.13 0.44
N THR A 132 -9.14 -7.31 -0.87
CA THR A 132 -8.08 -6.67 -1.68
C THR A 132 -7.94 -5.16 -1.42
N ARG A 133 -9.06 -4.43 -1.30
CA ARG A 133 -9.04 -2.98 -0.99
C ARG A 133 -8.41 -2.69 0.37
N LYS A 134 -8.75 -3.46 1.41
CA LYS A 134 -8.16 -3.32 2.74
C LYS A 134 -6.67 -3.64 2.72
N THR A 135 -6.29 -4.73 2.04
CA THR A 135 -4.89 -5.14 1.88
C THR A 135 -4.05 -4.09 1.18
N LEU A 136 -4.50 -3.56 0.05
CA LEU A 136 -3.77 -2.53 -0.69
C LEU A 136 -3.78 -1.17 0.02
N ALA A 137 -4.90 -0.77 0.66
CA ALA A 137 -4.98 0.49 1.39
C ALA A 137 -4.05 0.53 2.60
N THR A 138 -3.94 -0.58 3.35
CA THR A 138 -3.01 -0.69 4.48
C THR A 138 -1.55 -0.74 4.01
N ALA A 139 -1.26 -1.43 2.90
CA ALA A 139 0.07 -1.40 2.29
C ALA A 139 0.47 0.04 1.90
N ALA A 140 -0.43 0.76 1.22
CA ALA A 140 -0.23 2.15 0.84
C ALA A 140 -0.07 3.07 2.06
N SER A 141 -0.82 2.80 3.14
CA SER A 141 -0.71 3.54 4.41
C SER A 141 0.68 3.42 5.00
N VAL A 142 1.26 2.22 5.02
CA VAL A 142 2.62 2.00 5.56
C VAL A 142 3.71 2.67 4.71
N VAL A 143 3.56 2.67 3.38
CA VAL A 143 4.47 3.41 2.49
C VAL A 143 4.36 4.91 2.73
N HIS A 144 3.13 5.42 2.79
CA HIS A 144 2.85 6.83 3.08
C HIS A 144 3.42 7.23 4.46
N GLU A 145 3.21 6.42 5.48
CA GLU A 145 3.71 6.61 6.84
C GLU A 145 5.23 6.75 6.88
N ALA A 146 5.97 5.94 6.12
CA ALA A 146 7.43 6.05 6.03
C ALA A 146 7.88 7.40 5.44
N VAL A 147 7.21 7.85 4.38
CA VAL A 147 7.48 9.16 3.76
C VAL A 147 7.13 10.30 4.72
N SER A 148 5.97 10.25 5.35
CA SER A 148 5.51 11.24 6.32
C SER A 148 6.43 11.36 7.53
N ARG A 149 6.95 10.24 8.06
CA ARG A 149 7.98 10.28 9.10
C ARG A 149 9.25 10.97 8.63
N GLY A 150 9.66 10.73 7.38
CA GLY A 150 10.80 11.43 6.77
C GLY A 150 10.57 12.94 6.65
N MET A 151 9.38 13.37 6.22
CA MET A 151 9.04 14.79 6.06
C MET A 151 8.91 15.54 7.39
N LEU A 152 8.47 14.84 8.44
CA LEU A 152 8.27 15.40 9.77
C LEU A 152 9.54 15.35 10.64
N GLY A 153 10.24 14.22 10.63
CA GLY A 153 11.45 14.01 11.42
C GLY A 153 12.69 14.58 10.74
N GLY A 154 12.82 14.37 9.44
CA GLY A 154 13.95 14.81 8.62
C GLY A 154 15.30 14.18 8.99
N VAL A 155 16.29 14.41 8.13
CA VAL A 155 17.69 14.00 8.27
C VAL A 155 18.49 15.18 8.83
N SER A 156 19.29 14.89 9.87
CA SER A 156 20.17 15.87 10.50
C SER A 156 21.40 16.15 9.64
N GLN A 157 21.79 17.42 9.55
CA GLN A 157 22.96 17.84 8.77
C GLN A 157 24.26 17.46 9.49
N HIS A 158 25.09 16.65 8.83
CA HIS A 158 26.44 16.28 9.28
C HIS A 158 27.46 16.48 8.14
N PRO A 159 28.77 16.38 8.41
CA PRO A 159 29.78 16.41 7.36
C PRO A 159 29.48 15.36 6.27
N SER A 160 29.74 15.72 5.02
CA SER A 160 29.52 14.84 3.87
C SER A 160 30.24 13.50 4.05
N LYS A 161 29.57 12.44 3.60
CA LYS A 161 30.03 11.06 3.66
C LYS A 161 30.81 10.70 2.40
N ASP A 162 31.95 10.05 2.60
CA ASP A 162 32.75 9.51 1.49
C ASP A 162 32.11 8.22 0.97
N LEU A 163 31.42 8.34 -0.17
CA LEU A 163 30.71 7.24 -0.84
C LEU A 163 31.65 6.29 -1.61
N THR A 164 32.94 6.63 -1.74
CA THR A 164 33.92 5.81 -2.48
C THR A 164 34.49 4.66 -1.66
N LYS A 165 34.24 4.66 -0.34
CA LYS A 165 34.66 3.58 0.55
C LYS A 165 34.05 2.24 0.14
N PRO A 166 34.79 1.13 0.26
CA PRO A 166 34.23 -0.19 -0.04
C PRO A 166 33.15 -0.56 0.99
N TYR A 167 32.09 -1.20 0.50
CA TYR A 167 31.02 -1.78 1.30
C TYR A 167 30.98 -3.28 1.01
N ASP A 168 30.93 -4.09 2.07
CA ASP A 168 30.80 -5.53 1.91
C ASP A 168 29.33 -5.89 1.60
N ARG A 169 29.06 -6.21 0.34
CA ARG A 169 27.72 -6.52 -0.17
C ARG A 169 27.16 -7.86 0.35
N THR A 170 27.97 -8.65 1.04
CA THR A 170 27.55 -9.89 1.72
C THR A 170 27.09 -9.66 3.15
N ARG A 171 27.26 -8.45 3.70
CA ARG A 171 26.92 -8.12 5.08
C ARG A 171 25.74 -7.16 5.17
N ALA A 172 24.66 -7.59 5.83
CA ALA A 172 23.45 -6.81 6.02
C ALA A 172 23.70 -5.44 6.69
N THR A 173 24.59 -5.40 7.70
CA THR A 173 24.96 -4.15 8.39
C THR A 173 25.63 -3.14 7.47
N GLU A 174 26.40 -3.61 6.48
CA GLU A 174 27.11 -2.75 5.53
C GLU A 174 26.16 -2.22 4.46
N LEU A 175 25.17 -3.01 4.03
CA LEU A 175 24.08 -2.54 3.17
C LEU A 175 23.24 -1.44 3.85
N VAL A 176 22.92 -1.61 5.14
CA VAL A 176 22.23 -0.57 5.93
C VAL A 176 23.08 0.70 6.01
N ARG A 177 24.38 0.56 6.31
CA ARG A 177 25.30 1.72 6.34
C ARG A 177 25.35 2.43 4.99
N ALA A 178 25.46 1.69 3.88
CA ALA A 178 25.47 2.26 2.53
C ALA A 178 24.18 3.03 2.23
N TRP A 179 23.02 2.47 2.59
CA TRP A 179 21.73 3.13 2.45
C TRP A 179 21.65 4.42 3.28
N GLU A 180 22.07 4.39 4.55
CA GLU A 180 22.10 5.58 5.43
C GLU A 180 23.01 6.69 4.89
N ASP A 181 24.22 6.35 4.46
CA ASP A 181 25.17 7.30 3.89
C ASP A 181 24.64 7.87 2.57
N MET A 182 24.00 7.04 1.72
CA MET A 182 23.37 7.49 0.48
C MET A 182 22.19 8.44 0.77
N VAL A 183 21.30 8.11 1.70
CA VAL A 183 20.18 8.98 2.10
C VAL A 183 20.68 10.32 2.62
N HIS A 184 21.76 10.31 3.42
CA HIS A 184 22.40 11.55 3.88
C HIS A 184 22.89 12.40 2.70
N GLU A 185 23.65 11.83 1.75
CA GLU A 185 24.17 12.60 0.61
C GLU A 185 23.08 13.00 -0.41
N LEU A 186 21.97 12.28 -0.50
CA LEU A 186 20.78 12.70 -1.26
C LEU A 186 20.12 13.94 -0.64
N VAL A 187 19.97 13.97 0.68
CA VAL A 187 19.22 15.02 1.39
C VAL A 187 20.09 16.22 1.72
N CYS A 188 21.32 15.99 2.17
CA CYS A 188 22.24 17.01 2.69
C CYS A 188 23.42 17.31 1.75
N GLY A 189 23.79 16.38 0.87
CA GLY A 189 24.87 16.52 -0.10
C GLY A 189 24.39 16.90 -1.50
N ASN A 190 25.19 16.52 -2.52
CA ASN A 190 24.95 16.78 -3.94
C ASN A 190 24.65 15.50 -4.75
N LEU A 191 24.40 14.36 -4.08
CA LEU A 191 24.30 13.07 -4.75
C LEU A 191 23.18 13.02 -5.81
N VAL A 192 22.09 13.77 -5.63
CA VAL A 192 21.04 13.88 -6.67
C VAL A 192 21.65 14.34 -8.00
N ASP A 193 22.42 15.42 -7.98
CA ASP A 193 23.06 15.98 -9.17
C ASP A 193 24.08 15.03 -9.79
N GLU A 194 24.85 14.35 -8.94
CA GLU A 194 25.84 13.37 -9.35
C GLU A 194 25.19 12.15 -10.01
N LEU A 195 24.06 11.65 -9.49
CA LEU A 195 23.30 10.56 -10.08
C LEU A 195 22.67 10.94 -11.43
N PHE A 196 22.14 12.17 -11.57
CA PHE A 196 21.65 12.65 -12.87
C PHE A 196 22.77 12.79 -13.91
N THR A 197 23.96 13.20 -13.46
CA THR A 197 25.16 13.25 -14.30
C THR A 197 25.59 11.83 -14.70
N CYS A 198 25.67 10.91 -13.74
CA CYS A 198 25.99 9.51 -13.97
C CYS A 198 25.00 8.85 -14.93
N ALA A 199 23.70 9.12 -14.79
CA ALA A 199 22.69 8.61 -15.72
C ALA A 199 22.97 9.08 -17.15
N ALA A 200 23.34 10.34 -17.35
CA ALA A 200 23.61 10.86 -18.69
C ALA A 200 24.91 10.30 -19.30
N GLU A 201 25.92 10.03 -18.48
CA GLU A 201 27.28 9.65 -18.94
C GLU A 201 27.53 8.15 -18.97
N ARG A 202 26.85 7.38 -18.11
CA ARG A 202 27.10 5.94 -17.89
C ARG A 202 25.82 5.13 -18.03
N PRO A 203 25.90 3.90 -18.56
CA PRO A 203 24.73 3.05 -18.78
C PRO A 203 24.13 2.49 -17.48
N SER A 204 24.85 2.57 -16.36
CA SER A 204 24.41 2.10 -15.05
C SER A 204 24.66 3.13 -13.96
N LEU A 205 23.66 3.37 -13.10
CA LEU A 205 23.81 4.23 -11.92
C LEU A 205 24.78 3.66 -10.89
N GLU A 206 24.91 2.33 -10.88
CA GLU A 206 25.81 1.60 -9.99
C GLU A 206 27.29 1.86 -10.29
N GLU A 207 27.61 2.41 -11.46
CA GLU A 207 28.97 2.84 -11.76
C GLU A 207 29.37 4.11 -10.99
N HIS A 208 28.44 4.84 -10.38
CA HIS A 208 28.72 6.06 -9.64
C HIS A 208 29.71 5.82 -8.49
N SER A 209 29.40 4.88 -7.59
CA SER A 209 30.19 4.60 -6.39
C SER A 209 29.84 3.24 -5.76
N PRO A 210 30.74 2.63 -4.97
CA PRO A 210 30.43 1.42 -4.21
C PRO A 210 29.23 1.58 -3.25
N ALA A 211 29.02 2.77 -2.68
CA ALA A 211 27.84 3.04 -1.85
C ALA A 211 26.53 2.89 -2.64
N VAL A 212 26.48 3.39 -3.88
CA VAL A 212 25.29 3.28 -4.75
C VAL A 212 25.03 1.82 -5.15
N GLN A 213 26.07 1.01 -5.37
CA GLN A 213 25.93 -0.43 -5.60
C GLN A 213 25.29 -1.14 -4.42
N ALA A 214 25.86 -0.94 -3.22
CA ALA A 214 25.35 -1.55 -2.00
C ALA A 214 23.93 -1.05 -1.65
N ALA A 215 23.64 0.23 -1.86
CA ALA A 215 22.31 0.78 -1.66
C ALA A 215 21.29 0.23 -2.67
N ALA A 216 21.69 -0.03 -3.92
CA ALA A 216 20.82 -0.68 -4.90
C ALA A 216 20.46 -2.11 -4.46
N ASP A 217 21.41 -2.89 -3.94
CA ASP A 217 21.13 -4.21 -3.35
C ASP A 217 20.17 -4.12 -2.16
N TYR A 218 20.38 -3.16 -1.26
CA TYR A 218 19.48 -2.91 -0.14
C TYR A 218 18.04 -2.65 -0.61
N VAL A 219 17.86 -1.79 -1.62
CA VAL A 219 16.55 -1.47 -2.21
C VAL A 219 15.93 -2.70 -2.87
N ILE A 220 16.70 -3.47 -3.65
CA ILE A 220 16.23 -4.68 -4.32
C ILE A 220 15.69 -5.69 -3.30
N ILE A 221 16.40 -5.93 -2.19
CA ILE A 221 15.96 -6.87 -1.15
C ILE A 221 14.63 -6.43 -0.53
N HIS A 222 14.47 -5.14 -0.24
CA HIS A 222 13.22 -4.60 0.33
C HIS A 222 12.07 -4.64 -0.67
N LEU A 223 12.32 -4.35 -1.96
CA LEU A 223 11.32 -4.47 -3.02
C LEU A 223 10.90 -5.93 -3.24
N ALA A 224 11.84 -6.86 -3.30
CA ALA A 224 11.58 -8.29 -3.40
C ALA A 224 10.72 -8.79 -2.23
N THR A 225 11.06 -8.36 -1.01
CA THR A 225 10.30 -8.66 0.21
C THR A 225 8.87 -8.15 0.14
N PHE A 226 8.68 -6.90 -0.29
CA PHE A 226 7.36 -6.30 -0.44
C PHE A 226 6.52 -7.05 -1.49
N ILE A 227 7.11 -7.34 -2.66
CA ILE A 227 6.46 -8.09 -3.73
C ILE A 227 6.06 -9.50 -3.26
N HIS A 228 6.98 -10.24 -2.63
CA HIS A 228 6.72 -11.56 -2.09
C HIS A 228 5.56 -11.53 -1.08
N HIS A 229 5.52 -10.53 -0.19
CA HIS A 229 4.41 -10.41 0.76
C HIS A 229 3.07 -10.16 0.05
N VAL A 230 3.01 -9.28 -0.97
CA VAL A 230 1.79 -8.98 -1.72
C VAL A 230 1.27 -10.18 -2.52
N PHE A 231 2.15 -10.93 -3.20
CA PHE A 231 1.75 -11.93 -4.18
C PHE A 231 1.81 -13.39 -3.67
N VAL A 232 2.58 -13.68 -2.62
CA VAL A 232 2.77 -15.04 -2.09
C VAL A 232 2.15 -15.21 -0.71
N LEU A 233 2.44 -14.30 0.24
CA LEU A 233 1.97 -14.42 1.63
C LEU A 233 0.54 -13.93 1.82
N SER A 234 0.16 -12.87 1.10
CA SER A 234 -1.20 -12.36 1.15
C SER A 234 -2.20 -13.41 0.63
N PRO A 235 -3.32 -13.65 1.34
CA PRO A 235 -4.40 -14.51 0.83
C PRO A 235 -4.92 -14.08 -0.55
N GLU A 236 -4.83 -12.77 -0.86
CA GLU A 236 -5.28 -12.20 -2.13
C GLU A 236 -4.23 -12.34 -3.27
N GLY A 237 -3.01 -12.79 -2.95
CA GLY A 237 -1.89 -12.88 -3.89
C GLY A 237 -2.19 -13.68 -5.17
N PRO A 238 -2.70 -14.92 -5.08
CA PRO A 238 -3.06 -15.71 -6.27
C PRO A 238 -4.11 -15.03 -7.15
N TYR A 239 -5.06 -14.30 -6.54
CA TYR A 239 -6.06 -13.54 -7.27
C TYR A 239 -5.44 -12.32 -7.98
N LEU A 240 -4.57 -11.57 -7.29
CA LEU A 240 -3.83 -10.45 -7.86
C LEU A 240 -2.94 -10.88 -9.03
N LEU A 241 -2.26 -12.02 -8.91
CA LEU A 241 -1.43 -12.59 -9.97
C LEU A 241 -2.26 -12.94 -11.21
N LYS A 242 -3.42 -13.57 -11.01
CA LYS A 242 -4.36 -13.89 -12.08
C LYS A 242 -4.84 -12.62 -12.79
N LEU A 243 -5.15 -11.57 -12.04
CA LEU A 243 -5.54 -10.27 -12.60
C LEU A 243 -4.40 -9.65 -13.41
N ALA A 244 -3.16 -9.68 -12.91
CA ALA A 244 -1.98 -9.21 -13.62
C ALA A 244 -1.77 -9.98 -14.95
N GLU A 245 -1.92 -11.31 -14.93
CA GLU A 245 -1.85 -12.15 -16.12
C GLU A 245 -2.92 -11.78 -17.16
N TYR A 246 -4.15 -11.53 -16.73
CA TYR A 246 -5.21 -11.11 -17.64
C TYR A 246 -4.94 -9.74 -18.26
N ILE A 247 -4.55 -8.74 -17.45
CA ILE A 247 -4.22 -7.41 -17.96
C ILE A 247 -3.07 -7.51 -18.95
N HIS A 248 -2.02 -8.26 -18.63
CA HIS A 248 -0.87 -8.46 -19.51
C HIS A 248 -1.29 -9.07 -20.86
N LYS A 249 -2.19 -10.05 -20.88
CA LYS A 249 -2.72 -10.66 -22.12
C LYS A 249 -3.63 -9.74 -22.94
N LEU A 250 -4.23 -8.72 -22.32
CA LEU A 250 -5.10 -7.77 -23.02
C LEU A 250 -4.33 -6.66 -23.74
N ILE A 251 -3.06 -6.43 -23.38
CA ILE A 251 -2.25 -5.36 -23.98
C ILE A 251 -1.72 -5.81 -25.35
N PRO A 252 -2.04 -5.12 -26.45
CA PRO A 252 -1.56 -5.47 -27.78
C PRO A 252 -0.15 -4.93 -28.04
N TYR A 253 0.87 -5.48 -27.36
CA TYR A 253 2.25 -4.95 -27.42
C TYR A 253 2.78 -4.77 -28.85
N THR A 254 2.50 -5.70 -29.76
CA THR A 254 2.90 -5.59 -31.17
C THR A 254 2.32 -4.36 -31.85
N MET A 255 1.05 -4.08 -31.63
CA MET A 255 0.40 -2.91 -32.24
C MET A 255 0.81 -1.60 -31.55
N VAL A 256 1.05 -1.62 -30.23
CA VAL A 256 1.65 -0.49 -29.49
C VAL A 256 2.99 -0.14 -30.12
N ARG A 257 3.88 -1.13 -30.28
CA ARG A 257 5.19 -0.95 -30.93
C ARG A 257 5.08 -0.46 -32.36
N GLN A 258 4.13 -0.98 -33.15
CA GLN A 258 3.91 -0.52 -34.53
C GLN A 258 3.47 0.95 -34.57
N THR A 259 2.61 1.36 -33.64
CA THR A 259 2.11 2.73 -33.56
C THR A 259 3.20 3.70 -33.15
N LEU A 260 4.10 3.30 -32.26
CA LEU A 260 5.28 4.09 -31.88
C LEU A 260 6.25 4.32 -33.06
N ARG A 261 6.18 3.54 -34.14
CA ARG A 261 6.98 3.78 -35.37
C ARG A 261 6.56 5.01 -36.16
N ILE A 262 5.38 5.57 -35.89
CA ILE A 262 4.90 6.76 -36.59
C ILE A 262 5.76 7.94 -36.15
N GLY A 263 6.61 8.48 -37.04
CA GLY A 263 7.57 9.54 -36.68
C GLY A 263 6.94 10.88 -36.26
N ASN A 264 5.76 11.22 -36.76
CA ASN A 264 5.06 12.43 -36.31
C ASN A 264 4.36 12.17 -34.96
N ALA A 265 4.83 12.81 -33.89
CA ALA A 265 4.33 12.58 -32.53
C ALA A 265 2.81 12.83 -32.37
N ALA A 266 2.24 13.85 -33.01
CA ALA A 266 0.79 14.08 -32.95
C ALA A 266 0.00 12.93 -33.60
N THR A 267 0.49 12.41 -34.73
CA THR A 267 -0.10 11.25 -35.42
C THR A 267 0.11 9.98 -34.61
N MET A 268 1.27 9.81 -33.96
CA MET A 268 1.55 8.70 -33.05
C MET A 268 0.60 8.73 -31.86
N ILE A 269 0.45 9.87 -31.19
CA ILE A 269 -0.48 10.05 -30.06
C ILE A 269 -1.90 9.72 -30.53
N ASN A 270 -2.35 10.25 -31.66
CA ASN A 270 -3.65 9.93 -32.25
C ASN A 270 -3.77 8.44 -32.62
N GLY A 271 -2.71 7.82 -33.11
CA GLY A 271 -2.64 6.39 -33.41
C GLY A 271 -2.74 5.54 -32.15
N MET A 272 -2.03 5.91 -31.08
CA MET A 272 -2.01 5.20 -29.80
C MET A 272 -3.36 5.32 -29.12
N THR A 273 -3.92 6.52 -29.18
CA THR A 273 -5.31 6.84 -28.84
C THR A 273 -6.26 5.90 -29.59
N ARG A 274 -6.12 5.74 -30.92
CA ARG A 274 -6.95 4.82 -31.74
C ARG A 274 -6.69 3.35 -31.47
N LEU A 275 -5.47 2.96 -31.15
CA LEU A 275 -5.14 1.59 -30.80
C LEU A 275 -5.84 1.19 -29.52
N LEU A 276 -5.79 2.08 -28.53
CA LEU A 276 -6.58 1.96 -27.34
C LEU A 276 -8.06 1.90 -27.71
N LEU A 277 -8.54 2.58 -28.77
CA LEU A 277 -9.93 2.53 -29.23
C LEU A 277 -10.45 1.24 -29.88
N ALA A 278 -9.59 0.49 -30.56
CA ALA A 278 -10.03 -0.63 -31.39
C ALA A 278 -10.72 -1.69 -30.52
N LYS A 279 -11.88 -2.17 -30.98
CA LYS A 279 -12.75 -3.11 -30.27
C LYS A 279 -11.98 -4.41 -30.00
N MET A 280 -11.27 -4.55 -28.88
CA MET A 280 -10.55 -5.79 -28.54
C MET A 280 -11.54 -6.84 -28.00
N GLY A 281 -12.38 -7.37 -28.88
CA GLY A 281 -13.02 -8.67 -28.71
C GLY A 281 -12.30 -9.69 -29.58
N MET A 282 -12.21 -10.95 -29.15
CA MET A 282 -11.55 -12.02 -29.92
C MET A 282 -12.06 -12.12 -31.38
N GLY A 283 -13.30 -11.70 -31.67
CA GLY A 283 -13.85 -11.65 -33.03
C GLY A 283 -13.42 -10.44 -33.89
N ALA A 284 -12.92 -9.35 -33.30
CA ALA A 284 -12.55 -8.15 -34.03
C ALA A 284 -11.10 -8.19 -34.57
N VAL A 285 -10.23 -8.97 -33.92
CA VAL A 285 -8.89 -9.28 -34.46
C VAL A 285 -9.03 -10.07 -35.78
N SER A 286 -10.05 -10.94 -35.90
CA SER A 286 -10.40 -11.60 -37.16
C SER A 286 -10.89 -10.64 -38.25
N ASN A 287 -11.68 -9.61 -37.89
CA ASN A 287 -12.14 -8.59 -38.83
C ASN A 287 -11.01 -7.67 -39.32
N TRP A 288 -10.01 -7.36 -38.48
CA TRP A 288 -8.87 -6.52 -38.90
C TRP A 288 -7.96 -7.29 -39.86
N VAL A 289 -7.70 -8.58 -39.61
CA VAL A 289 -6.81 -9.42 -40.45
C VAL A 289 -7.44 -9.79 -41.81
N GLY A 290 -8.58 -9.21 -42.18
CA GLY A 290 -9.11 -9.31 -43.54
C GLY A 290 -9.72 -10.67 -43.87
N LEU A 291 -10.19 -11.42 -42.88
CA LEU A 291 -10.79 -12.74 -43.07
C LEU A 291 -12.32 -12.77 -43.07
N THR A 292 -12.99 -11.62 -42.91
CA THR A 292 -14.45 -11.52 -43.05
C THR A 292 -14.84 -10.16 -43.65
N GLN A 293 -15.22 -10.18 -44.92
CA GLN A 293 -15.91 -9.05 -45.57
C GLN A 293 -17.31 -8.94 -44.97
N ASN A 294 -17.58 -7.88 -44.23
CA ASN A 294 -18.90 -7.24 -44.13
C ASN A 294 -18.68 -5.79 -43.71
N ALA A 295 -18.60 -4.92 -44.72
CA ALA A 295 -18.61 -3.47 -44.59
C ALA A 295 -20.07 -3.01 -44.66
N ASP A 296 -20.54 -2.26 -43.65
CA ASP A 296 -21.54 -1.18 -43.81
C ASP A 296 -21.91 -0.45 -42.50
N ASP A 297 -20.98 -0.30 -41.55
CA ASP A 297 -21.26 0.41 -40.27
C ASP A 297 -20.40 1.67 -40.07
N GLY A 298 -19.97 2.31 -41.17
CA GLY A 298 -19.05 3.44 -41.11
C GLY A 298 -19.28 4.48 -42.19
N MET A 299 -20.06 5.53 -41.87
CA MET A 299 -19.78 6.85 -42.46
C MET A 299 -20.37 8.07 -41.70
N ASN A 300 -21.34 7.91 -40.80
CA ASN A 300 -21.92 9.05 -40.05
C ASN A 300 -21.60 9.12 -38.54
N LEU A 301 -20.78 8.19 -38.03
CA LEU A 301 -20.32 8.19 -36.63
C LEU A 301 -18.92 8.81 -36.45
N LEU A 302 -18.11 8.93 -37.51
CA LEU A 302 -16.72 9.39 -37.37
C LEU A 302 -16.61 10.89 -37.08
N GLN A 303 -17.53 11.72 -37.58
CA GLN A 303 -17.52 13.18 -37.35
C GLN A 303 -17.91 13.57 -35.91
N ARG A 304 -18.77 12.78 -35.23
CA ARG A 304 -19.22 13.08 -33.85
C ARG A 304 -18.30 12.50 -32.76
N TYR A 305 -17.43 11.55 -33.11
CA TYR A 305 -16.52 10.94 -32.15
C TYR A 305 -15.14 11.58 -32.13
N GLN A 306 -14.75 12.42 -33.11
CA GLN A 306 -13.39 12.98 -33.22
C GLN A 306 -12.85 13.68 -31.95
N ASP A 307 -13.71 14.20 -31.09
CA ASP A 307 -13.34 14.85 -29.81
C ASP A 307 -13.48 13.98 -28.54
N LYS A 308 -13.75 12.67 -28.64
CA LYS A 308 -13.98 11.77 -27.48
C LYS A 308 -13.18 10.46 -27.56
N ILE A 309 -11.92 10.52 -27.99
CA ILE A 309 -11.27 9.34 -28.58
C ILE A 309 -10.13 8.69 -27.74
N LEU A 310 -9.47 9.34 -26.77
CA LEU A 310 -8.47 8.63 -25.93
C LEU A 310 -9.09 7.78 -24.80
N ILE A 311 -10.34 8.05 -24.52
CA ILE A 311 -10.93 7.97 -23.18
C ILE A 311 -11.69 6.66 -22.95
N LEU A 312 -12.34 6.16 -24.00
CA LEU A 312 -13.36 5.12 -23.87
C LEU A 312 -12.79 3.74 -23.54
N ASN A 313 -11.47 3.53 -23.58
CA ASN A 313 -10.90 2.18 -23.46
C ASN A 313 -10.12 1.89 -22.19
N CYS A 314 -9.55 2.90 -21.49
CA CYS A 314 -9.21 2.71 -20.07
C CYS A 314 -10.47 2.29 -19.29
N LEU A 315 -11.58 2.97 -19.59
CA LEU A 315 -12.90 2.63 -19.08
C LEU A 315 -13.38 1.23 -19.50
N ARG A 316 -13.05 0.77 -20.72
CA ARG A 316 -13.44 -0.58 -21.18
C ARG A 316 -12.60 -1.68 -20.57
N ILE A 317 -11.28 -1.53 -20.44
CA ILE A 317 -10.45 -2.54 -19.76
C ILE A 317 -10.92 -2.70 -18.32
N ILE A 318 -11.10 -1.57 -17.60
CA ILE A 318 -11.66 -1.57 -16.25
C ILE A 318 -13.03 -2.24 -16.24
N SER A 319 -13.97 -1.79 -17.08
CA SER A 319 -15.33 -2.36 -17.11
C SER A 319 -15.36 -3.84 -17.52
N LEU A 320 -14.47 -4.30 -18.40
CA LEU A 320 -14.40 -5.68 -18.87
C LEU A 320 -13.84 -6.59 -17.77
N VAL A 321 -12.73 -6.18 -17.16
CA VAL A 321 -12.11 -6.87 -16.03
C VAL A 321 -13.10 -6.98 -14.86
N LEU A 322 -13.75 -5.87 -14.48
CA LEU A 322 -14.72 -5.87 -13.40
C LEU A 322 -15.97 -6.70 -13.74
N SER A 323 -16.46 -6.64 -14.98
CA SER A 323 -17.61 -7.46 -15.42
C SER A 323 -17.29 -8.96 -15.42
N TRP A 324 -16.07 -9.32 -15.78
CA TRP A 324 -15.63 -10.72 -15.75
C TRP A 324 -15.49 -11.20 -14.30
N ASP A 325 -14.92 -10.37 -13.42
CA ASP A 325 -14.82 -10.66 -11.99
C ASP A 325 -16.20 -10.85 -11.34
N CYS A 326 -17.20 -10.05 -11.73
CA CYS A 326 -18.60 -10.26 -11.32
C CYS A 326 -19.15 -11.64 -11.70
N SER A 327 -18.69 -12.26 -12.80
CA SER A 327 -19.23 -13.54 -13.27
C SER A 327 -18.98 -14.68 -12.29
N ASP A 328 -17.84 -14.67 -11.59
CA ASP A 328 -17.50 -15.71 -10.61
C ASP A 328 -18.33 -15.56 -9.31
N PHE A 329 -18.61 -14.32 -8.89
CA PHE A 329 -19.54 -14.06 -7.79
C PHE A 329 -20.99 -14.41 -8.15
N ARG A 330 -21.42 -14.14 -9.40
CA ARG A 330 -22.76 -14.54 -9.88
C ARG A 330 -22.94 -16.06 -9.87
N LYS A 331 -21.92 -16.84 -10.23
CA LYS A 331 -21.97 -18.31 -10.08
C LYS A 331 -22.17 -18.75 -8.63
N THR A 332 -21.58 -18.02 -7.68
CA THR A 332 -21.72 -18.31 -6.24
C THR A 332 -23.14 -18.02 -5.76
N VAL A 333 -23.68 -16.86 -6.14
CA VAL A 333 -25.09 -16.48 -5.92
C VAL A 333 -26.03 -17.55 -6.49
N ASP A 334 -25.86 -17.91 -7.77
CA ASP A 334 -26.68 -18.92 -8.45
C ASP A 334 -26.60 -20.30 -7.76
N LYS A 335 -25.42 -20.68 -7.26
CA LYS A 335 -25.20 -21.95 -6.57
C LYS A 335 -25.97 -22.01 -5.24
N ILE A 336 -25.98 -20.91 -4.48
CA ILE A 336 -26.69 -20.84 -3.20
C ILE A 336 -28.21 -20.85 -3.43
N GLU A 337 -28.70 -20.07 -4.40
CA GLU A 337 -30.13 -19.99 -4.75
C GLU A 337 -30.70 -21.34 -5.21
N LYS A 338 -29.90 -22.15 -5.92
CA LYS A 338 -30.31 -23.46 -6.43
C LYS A 338 -30.05 -24.61 -5.44
N SER A 339 -29.48 -24.33 -4.27
CA SER A 339 -29.11 -25.36 -3.30
C SER A 339 -30.33 -25.97 -2.61
N THR A 340 -30.51 -27.29 -2.71
CA THR A 340 -31.60 -28.01 -2.04
C THR A 340 -31.53 -27.93 -0.51
N ARG A 341 -30.33 -27.71 0.05
CA ARG A 341 -30.09 -27.50 1.49
C ARG A 341 -29.74 -26.04 1.80
N GLY A 342 -30.13 -25.12 0.92
CA GLY A 342 -29.84 -23.69 1.04
C GLY A 342 -30.71 -22.96 2.08
N PRO A 343 -30.43 -21.67 2.31
CA PRO A 343 -31.34 -20.81 3.06
C PRO A 343 -32.70 -20.72 2.34
N PRO A 344 -33.82 -20.58 3.07
CA PRO A 344 -35.12 -20.38 2.45
C PRO A 344 -35.14 -19.09 1.61
N GLN A 345 -35.93 -19.08 0.52
CA GLN A 345 -35.95 -17.97 -0.44
C GLN A 345 -36.24 -16.61 0.21
N GLU A 346 -37.11 -16.58 1.22
CA GLU A 346 -37.44 -15.38 2.00
C GLU A 346 -36.19 -14.70 2.59
N TYR A 347 -35.20 -15.47 3.04
CA TYR A 347 -33.96 -14.94 3.61
C TYR A 347 -33.08 -14.32 2.53
N LEU A 348 -32.98 -14.99 1.39
CA LEU A 348 -32.19 -14.52 0.25
C LEU A 348 -32.78 -13.21 -0.30
N ASP A 349 -34.11 -13.11 -0.39
CA ASP A 349 -34.81 -11.91 -0.85
C ASP A 349 -34.59 -10.73 0.11
N ILE A 350 -34.68 -10.95 1.42
CA ILE A 350 -34.38 -9.91 2.44
C ILE A 350 -32.94 -9.41 2.31
N ILE A 351 -31.96 -10.31 2.17
CA ILE A 351 -30.55 -9.94 2.03
C ILE A 351 -30.33 -9.16 0.73
N ARG A 352 -30.95 -9.59 -0.37
CA ARG A 352 -30.83 -8.92 -1.67
C ARG A 352 -31.44 -7.52 -1.64
N GLU A 353 -32.60 -7.36 -1.00
CA GLU A 353 -33.22 -6.05 -0.79
C GLU A 353 -32.32 -5.15 0.08
N TYR A 354 -31.76 -5.70 1.16
CA TYR A 354 -30.88 -4.97 2.06
C TYR A 354 -29.65 -4.38 1.34
N VAL A 355 -29.03 -5.11 0.40
CA VAL A 355 -27.85 -4.62 -0.36
C VAL A 355 -28.11 -3.28 -1.08
N GLY A 356 -29.37 -3.01 -1.46
CA GLY A 356 -29.78 -1.79 -2.16
C GLY A 356 -30.26 -0.66 -1.25
N ARG A 357 -30.18 -0.79 0.07
CA ARG A 357 -30.66 0.21 1.03
C ARG A 357 -29.70 1.40 1.16
N SER A 358 -30.12 2.39 1.95
CA SER A 358 -29.35 3.61 2.16
C SER A 358 -28.15 3.37 3.08
N ARG A 359 -27.10 4.20 2.91
CA ARG A 359 -25.92 4.19 3.79
C ARG A 359 -26.29 4.28 5.27
N LEU A 360 -27.23 5.15 5.63
CA LEU A 360 -27.66 5.33 7.02
C LEU A 360 -28.21 4.03 7.62
N GLU A 361 -28.94 3.23 6.83
CA GLU A 361 -29.46 1.94 7.27
C GLU A 361 -28.34 0.89 7.38
N HIS A 362 -27.39 0.90 6.45
CA HIS A 362 -26.22 0.02 6.51
C HIS A 362 -25.36 0.32 7.75
N ASP A 363 -25.03 1.59 7.99
CA ASP A 363 -24.25 2.05 9.13
C ASP A 363 -24.97 1.73 10.45
N SER A 364 -26.28 1.98 10.53
CA SER A 364 -27.09 1.63 11.70
C SER A 364 -27.06 0.13 12.00
N SER A 365 -27.21 -0.71 10.97
CA SER A 365 -27.16 -2.16 11.13
C SER A 365 -25.77 -2.65 11.50
N ARG A 366 -24.72 -2.06 10.92
CA ARG A 366 -23.33 -2.36 11.28
C ARG A 366 -23.03 -1.97 12.73
N ASN A 367 -23.42 -0.76 13.14
CA ASN A 367 -23.24 -0.30 14.51
C ASN A 367 -23.96 -1.20 15.51
N LYS A 368 -25.21 -1.60 15.23
CA LYS A 368 -25.92 -2.59 16.06
C LYS A 368 -25.19 -3.94 16.12
N SER A 369 -24.70 -4.43 14.99
CA SER A 369 -23.95 -5.69 14.89
C SER A 369 -22.66 -5.63 15.74
N VAL A 370 -21.94 -4.51 15.68
CA VAL A 370 -20.71 -4.27 16.46
C VAL A 370 -21.01 -4.22 17.96
N HIS A 371 -21.96 -3.39 18.39
CA HIS A 371 -22.24 -3.16 19.81
C HIS A 371 -22.89 -4.35 20.50
N SER A 372 -23.73 -5.10 19.78
CA SER A 372 -24.46 -6.24 20.33
C SER A 372 -23.76 -7.58 20.11
N GLU A 373 -22.57 -7.60 19.50
CA GLU A 373 -21.80 -8.82 19.17
C GLU A 373 -22.65 -9.91 18.49
N VAL A 374 -23.37 -9.48 17.45
CA VAL A 374 -24.21 -10.35 16.62
C VAL A 374 -23.81 -10.24 15.16
N SER A 375 -23.98 -11.32 14.40
CA SER A 375 -23.69 -11.34 12.97
C SER A 375 -24.49 -10.26 12.23
N ILE A 376 -23.89 -9.67 11.19
CA ILE A 376 -24.58 -8.70 10.33
C ILE A 376 -25.85 -9.29 9.70
N ILE A 377 -25.83 -10.58 9.34
CA ILE A 377 -27.00 -11.31 8.84
C ILE A 377 -28.09 -11.40 9.91
N ALA A 378 -27.70 -11.58 11.17
CA ALA A 378 -28.66 -11.60 12.27
C ALA A 378 -29.39 -10.26 12.39
N VAL A 379 -28.66 -9.15 12.35
CA VAL A 379 -29.24 -7.80 12.39
C VAL A 379 -30.14 -7.53 11.18
N ILE A 380 -29.70 -7.90 9.97
CA ILE A 380 -30.49 -7.71 8.74
C ILE A 380 -31.83 -8.44 8.84
N LEU A 381 -31.81 -9.72 9.23
CA LEU A 381 -33.01 -10.54 9.32
C LEU A 381 -33.94 -10.09 10.45
N ASP A 382 -33.39 -9.74 11.61
CA ASP A 382 -34.19 -9.28 12.76
C ASP A 382 -34.83 -7.90 12.52
N ASN A 383 -34.11 -6.97 11.88
CA ASN A 383 -34.66 -5.68 11.46
C ASN A 383 -35.77 -5.84 10.43
N ALA A 384 -35.70 -6.84 9.54
CA ALA A 384 -36.73 -7.10 8.54
C ALA A 384 -37.95 -7.80 9.15
N LYS A 385 -37.74 -8.87 9.92
CA LYS A 385 -38.78 -9.66 10.59
C LYS A 385 -38.25 -10.23 11.92
N PRO A 386 -38.69 -9.69 13.07
CA PRO A 386 -38.26 -10.19 14.37
C PRO A 386 -38.55 -11.68 14.56
N GLY A 387 -37.58 -12.42 15.07
CA GLY A 387 -37.72 -13.85 15.37
C GLY A 387 -37.46 -14.82 14.22
N LEU A 388 -37.20 -14.32 13.00
CA LEU A 388 -36.87 -15.15 11.82
C LEU A 388 -35.61 -16.01 12.06
N LEU A 389 -34.63 -15.46 12.79
CA LEU A 389 -33.37 -16.13 13.13
C LEU A 389 -33.51 -17.48 13.84
N LYS A 390 -34.58 -17.68 14.62
CA LYS A 390 -34.76 -18.92 15.41
C LYS A 390 -34.91 -20.17 14.55
N SER A 391 -35.26 -20.00 13.28
CA SER A 391 -35.46 -21.10 12.33
C SER A 391 -34.26 -21.35 11.42
N LEU A 392 -33.18 -20.56 11.53
CA LEU A 392 -32.01 -20.66 10.67
C LEU A 392 -30.95 -21.59 11.28
N SER A 393 -30.58 -22.65 10.54
CA SER A 393 -29.46 -23.51 10.95
C SER A 393 -28.10 -22.81 10.79
N ALA A 394 -27.08 -23.29 11.50
CA ALA A 394 -25.71 -22.75 11.39
C ALA A 394 -25.15 -22.82 9.96
N SER A 395 -25.44 -23.89 9.21
CA SER A 395 -25.03 -24.02 7.81
C SER A 395 -25.74 -23.03 6.89
N GLN A 396 -27.04 -22.80 7.11
CA GLN A 396 -27.78 -21.81 6.33
C GLN A 396 -27.33 -20.38 6.67
N HIS A 397 -27.02 -20.08 7.94
CA HIS A 397 -26.43 -18.80 8.31
C HIS A 397 -25.09 -18.55 7.61
N SER A 398 -24.21 -19.55 7.56
CA SER A 398 -22.95 -19.46 6.80
C SER A 398 -23.20 -19.21 5.31
N GLN A 399 -24.21 -19.85 4.71
CA GLN A 399 -24.58 -19.61 3.30
C GLN A 399 -25.18 -18.21 3.10
N CYS A 400 -25.91 -17.66 4.07
CA CYS A 400 -26.38 -16.27 4.02
C CYS A 400 -25.23 -15.26 4.06
N LEU A 401 -24.20 -15.50 4.89
CA LEU A 401 -22.98 -14.68 4.90
C LEU A 401 -22.25 -14.73 3.56
N GLU A 402 -22.12 -15.93 2.98
CA GLU A 402 -21.51 -16.14 1.67
C GLU A 402 -22.30 -15.42 0.56
N TYR A 403 -23.62 -15.56 0.57
CA TYR A 403 -24.54 -14.92 -0.35
C TYR A 403 -24.44 -13.39 -0.27
N TYR A 404 -24.46 -12.84 0.94
CA TYR A 404 -24.33 -11.40 1.18
C TYR A 404 -22.97 -10.87 0.69
N SER A 405 -21.87 -11.54 1.04
CA SER A 405 -20.52 -11.17 0.57
C SER A 405 -20.42 -11.19 -0.97
N ALA A 406 -21.02 -12.18 -1.63
CA ALA A 406 -21.04 -12.27 -3.09
C ALA A 406 -21.87 -11.15 -3.74
N LEU A 407 -23.04 -10.82 -3.18
CA LEU A 407 -23.86 -9.70 -3.64
C LEU A 407 -23.14 -8.35 -3.46
N LEU A 408 -22.50 -8.12 -2.32
CA LEU A 408 -21.69 -6.94 -2.08
C LEU A 408 -20.51 -6.85 -3.06
N ALA A 409 -19.86 -7.97 -3.34
CA ALA A 409 -18.79 -8.01 -4.33
C ALA A 409 -19.31 -7.56 -5.71
N ILE A 410 -20.46 -8.08 -6.17
CA ILE A 410 -21.07 -7.67 -7.45
C ILE A 410 -21.41 -6.17 -7.43
N ARG A 411 -22.13 -5.69 -6.38
CA ARG A 411 -22.50 -4.29 -6.20
C ARG A 411 -21.27 -3.37 -6.29
N ASP A 412 -20.21 -3.69 -5.56
CA ASP A 412 -19.00 -2.86 -5.53
C ASP A 412 -18.40 -2.67 -6.93
N ARG A 413 -18.28 -3.75 -7.73
CA ARG A 413 -17.73 -3.65 -9.11
C ARG A 413 -18.64 -2.84 -10.01
N GLU A 414 -19.95 -2.98 -9.85
CA GLU A 414 -20.94 -2.23 -10.64
C GLU A 414 -20.90 -0.73 -10.28
N GLU A 415 -20.80 -0.39 -8.99
CA GLU A 415 -20.66 0.99 -8.53
C GLU A 415 -19.30 1.60 -8.89
N ILE A 416 -18.19 0.85 -8.82
CA ILE A 416 -16.89 1.30 -9.36
C ILE A 416 -17.00 1.57 -10.86
N THR A 417 -17.65 0.66 -11.62
CA THR A 417 -17.87 0.84 -13.06
C THR A 417 -18.74 2.06 -13.34
N LYS A 418 -19.74 2.33 -12.51
CA LYS A 418 -20.59 3.53 -12.62
C LYS A 418 -19.81 4.81 -12.30
N ALA A 419 -19.03 4.78 -11.22
CA ALA A 419 -18.20 5.88 -10.76
C ALA A 419 -16.93 6.08 -11.58
N LEU A 420 -16.56 5.22 -12.53
CA LEU A 420 -15.43 5.50 -13.44
C LEU A 420 -15.92 5.59 -14.88
N CYS A 421 -16.75 4.66 -15.32
CA CYS A 421 -17.06 4.44 -16.73
C CYS A 421 -18.44 4.95 -17.18
N ARG A 422 -19.40 5.11 -16.27
CA ARG A 422 -20.80 5.46 -16.63
C ARG A 422 -21.26 6.74 -15.94
N GLN A 423 -20.44 7.79 -16.04
CA GLN A 423 -20.73 9.10 -15.46
C GLN A 423 -21.24 10.11 -16.50
N ASN A 424 -22.16 10.98 -16.07
CA ASN A 424 -22.50 12.22 -16.78
C ASN A 424 -22.42 13.42 -15.81
N PRO A 425 -21.56 14.42 -16.04
CA PRO A 425 -20.53 14.48 -17.09
C PRO A 425 -19.44 13.42 -16.89
N ASP A 426 -18.73 13.10 -17.97
CA ASP A 426 -17.67 12.10 -18.00
C ASP A 426 -16.35 12.65 -17.42
N LEU A 427 -16.20 12.59 -16.10
CA LEU A 427 -15.10 13.24 -15.36
C LEU A 427 -13.76 12.53 -15.53
N PHE A 428 -13.73 11.21 -15.34
CA PHE A 428 -12.50 10.41 -15.34
C PHE A 428 -11.73 10.58 -16.64
N SER A 429 -12.45 10.37 -17.72
CA SER A 429 -12.04 10.53 -19.10
C SER A 429 -11.46 11.89 -19.42
N ARG A 430 -12.19 12.95 -19.04
CA ARG A 430 -11.71 14.32 -19.15
C ARG A 430 -10.41 14.47 -18.35
N GLY A 431 -10.31 13.89 -17.15
CA GLY A 431 -9.08 13.88 -16.37
C GLY A 431 -7.90 13.23 -17.10
N VAL A 432 -8.10 12.07 -17.72
CA VAL A 432 -7.06 11.39 -18.53
C VAL A 432 -6.58 12.28 -19.68
N ARG A 433 -7.48 13.02 -20.33
CA ARG A 433 -7.10 13.96 -21.38
C ARG A 433 -6.22 15.09 -20.86
N ASP A 434 -6.58 15.69 -19.73
CA ASP A 434 -5.74 16.73 -19.12
C ASP A 434 -4.36 16.19 -18.79
N ALA A 435 -4.27 14.96 -18.26
CA ALA A 435 -2.99 14.32 -18.00
C ALA A 435 -2.18 14.16 -19.29
N VAL A 436 -2.73 13.58 -20.36
CA VAL A 436 -1.99 13.45 -21.62
C VAL A 436 -1.60 14.81 -22.21
N SER A 437 -2.45 15.81 -22.11
CA SER A 437 -2.13 17.18 -22.54
C SER A 437 -1.03 17.82 -21.70
N ALA A 438 -1.02 17.64 -20.39
CA ALA A 438 0.01 18.18 -19.50
C ALA A 438 1.39 17.53 -19.76
N PHE A 439 1.40 16.24 -20.10
CA PHE A 439 2.61 15.50 -20.47
C PHE A 439 2.97 15.58 -21.98
N ASP A 440 2.22 16.33 -22.81
CA ASP A 440 2.41 16.35 -24.28
C ASP A 440 3.86 16.71 -24.67
N HIS A 441 4.46 17.71 -24.02
CA HIS A 441 5.83 18.12 -24.31
C HIS A 441 6.86 17.02 -23.98
N ILE A 442 6.70 16.34 -22.84
CA ILE A 442 7.53 15.20 -22.43
C ILE A 442 7.37 14.05 -23.42
N ILE A 443 6.13 13.70 -23.74
CA ILE A 443 5.81 12.60 -24.67
C ILE A 443 6.44 12.86 -26.05
N ARG A 444 6.35 14.09 -26.56
CA ARG A 444 6.93 14.47 -27.86
C ARG A 444 8.46 14.37 -27.85
N SER A 445 9.12 14.95 -26.85
CA SER A 445 10.58 14.91 -26.76
C SER A 445 11.10 13.48 -26.62
N LEU A 446 10.46 12.66 -25.78
CA LEU A 446 10.81 11.24 -25.65
C LEU A 446 10.60 10.48 -26.95
N HIS A 447 9.46 10.66 -27.63
CA HIS A 447 9.15 9.94 -28.86
C HIS A 447 10.07 10.32 -30.03
N GLU A 448 10.52 11.58 -30.07
CA GLU A 448 11.45 12.05 -31.09
C GLU A 448 12.88 11.52 -30.88
N LYS A 449 13.31 11.40 -29.63
CA LYS A 449 14.73 11.18 -29.30
C LYS A 449 15.06 9.76 -28.83
N VAL A 450 14.12 9.09 -28.17
CA VAL A 450 14.30 7.78 -27.51
C VAL A 450 13.52 6.69 -28.24
N ASP A 451 14.10 5.49 -28.40
CA ASP A 451 13.37 4.36 -28.97
C ASP A 451 12.41 3.73 -27.95
N LEU A 452 11.21 4.31 -27.83
CA LEU A 452 10.16 3.82 -26.93
C LEU A 452 9.77 2.35 -27.17
N ARG A 453 10.05 1.77 -28.35
CA ARG A 453 9.68 0.37 -28.66
C ARG A 453 10.55 -0.62 -27.89
N GLU A 454 11.82 -0.27 -27.68
CA GLU A 454 12.74 -1.05 -26.87
C GLU A 454 12.21 -1.15 -25.44
N HIS A 455 11.83 -0.01 -24.84
CA HIS A 455 11.35 0.06 -23.47
C HIS A 455 9.99 -0.60 -23.27
N ILE A 456 9.08 -0.55 -24.26
CA ILE A 456 7.85 -1.34 -24.24
C ILE A 456 8.14 -2.85 -24.29
N SER A 457 9.15 -3.28 -25.04
CA SER A 457 9.56 -4.69 -25.10
C SER A 457 10.21 -5.16 -23.79
N ALA A 458 11.02 -4.30 -23.17
CA ALA A 458 11.59 -4.54 -21.86
C ALA A 458 10.51 -4.66 -20.79
N ALA A 459 9.48 -3.79 -20.81
CA ALA A 459 8.34 -3.86 -19.91
C ALA A 459 7.50 -5.13 -20.13
N GLU A 460 7.23 -5.52 -21.38
CA GLU A 460 6.56 -6.77 -21.73
C GLU A 460 7.32 -7.97 -21.15
N THR A 461 8.63 -8.01 -21.36
CA THR A 461 9.52 -9.08 -20.86
C THR A 461 9.54 -9.12 -19.33
N PHE A 462 9.71 -7.99 -18.67
CA PHE A 462 9.73 -7.91 -17.21
C PHE A 462 8.42 -8.38 -16.58
N ILE A 463 7.27 -7.98 -17.14
CA ILE A 463 5.96 -8.41 -16.61
C ILE A 463 5.77 -9.92 -16.80
N ALA A 464 6.21 -10.48 -17.94
CA ALA A 464 6.17 -11.92 -18.18
C ALA A 464 7.05 -12.69 -17.17
N ASP A 465 8.30 -12.25 -16.98
CA ASP A 465 9.22 -12.81 -16.00
C ASP A 465 8.69 -12.69 -14.56
N PHE A 466 8.06 -11.57 -14.23
CA PHE A 466 7.43 -11.35 -12.93
C PHE A 466 6.26 -12.31 -12.68
N ILE A 467 5.38 -12.51 -13.67
CA ILE A 467 4.28 -13.46 -13.58
C ILE A 467 4.83 -14.87 -13.37
N GLU A 468 5.86 -15.26 -14.13
CA GLU A 468 6.49 -16.59 -14.04
C GLU A 468 7.25 -16.80 -12.73
N THR A 469 7.90 -15.75 -12.21
CA THR A 469 8.56 -15.78 -10.89
C THR A 469 7.55 -16.02 -9.78
N SER A 470 6.34 -15.49 -9.92
CA SER A 470 5.26 -15.61 -8.95
C SER A 470 4.49 -16.94 -9.00
N ARG A 471 4.83 -17.86 -9.91
CA ARG A 471 4.24 -19.21 -10.01
C ARG A 471 5.01 -20.25 -9.20
N ALA A 472 4.35 -21.38 -8.92
CA ALA A 472 4.95 -22.54 -8.24
C ALA A 472 6.25 -22.97 -8.91
N LYS A 473 7.30 -23.24 -8.12
CA LYS A 473 8.58 -23.75 -8.63
C LYS A 473 8.64 -25.26 -8.45
N ARG A 474 9.16 -26.00 -9.43
CA ARG A 474 9.38 -27.45 -9.30
C ARG A 474 10.62 -27.70 -8.44
N THR A 475 10.51 -28.59 -7.45
CA THR A 475 11.69 -29.08 -6.72
C THR A 475 12.28 -30.28 -7.45
N PRO A 476 13.62 -30.38 -7.63
CA PRO A 476 14.25 -31.58 -8.18
C PRO A 476 13.98 -32.81 -7.29
N ASN A 477 13.91 -33.99 -7.92
CA ASN A 477 13.61 -35.25 -7.25
C ASN A 477 14.71 -35.65 -6.26
N GLY A 478 14.34 -35.79 -5.00
CA GLY A 478 15.13 -36.50 -3.99
C GLY A 478 15.77 -35.56 -2.97
N ILE A 479 15.02 -35.21 -1.93
CA ILE A 479 15.41 -35.17 -0.52
C ILE A 479 14.12 -34.80 0.24
N SER A 480 13.67 -35.65 1.15
CA SER A 480 12.60 -35.29 2.09
C SER A 480 13.23 -34.50 3.23
N ASN A 481 12.73 -33.33 3.61
CA ASN A 481 13.01 -32.75 4.94
C ASN A 481 12.01 -31.65 5.37
N ASN A 482 11.88 -31.54 6.71
CA ASN A 482 10.79 -30.97 7.51
C ASN A 482 10.64 -29.42 7.53
N THR A 483 11.20 -28.67 6.60
CA THR A 483 11.19 -27.19 6.65
C THR A 483 10.62 -26.51 5.41
N ALA A 484 10.52 -27.21 4.29
CA ALA A 484 9.66 -26.81 3.18
C ALA A 484 8.28 -27.42 3.43
N VAL A 485 7.22 -26.63 3.28
CA VAL A 485 5.87 -27.20 3.25
C VAL A 485 5.73 -27.91 1.90
N ASP A 486 6.23 -29.15 1.83
CA ASP A 486 6.11 -30.03 0.68
C ASP A 486 4.62 -30.36 0.47
N PHE A 487 4.04 -29.91 -0.64
CA PHE A 487 2.67 -30.26 -1.00
C PHE A 487 2.67 -31.25 -2.16
N GLU A 488 2.17 -32.47 -1.90
CA GLU A 488 2.01 -33.50 -2.92
C GLU A 488 0.81 -33.17 -3.82
N THR A 489 1.09 -32.67 -5.02
CA THR A 489 0.09 -32.63 -6.09
C THR A 489 0.67 -33.29 -7.33
N SER A 490 0.17 -34.49 -7.65
CA SER A 490 0.43 -35.21 -8.92
C SER A 490 1.92 -35.37 -9.30
N GLY A 491 2.66 -36.18 -8.55
CA GLY A 491 3.92 -36.78 -9.01
C GLY A 491 5.16 -35.87 -9.11
N ALA A 492 5.03 -34.56 -8.93
CA ALA A 492 6.16 -33.62 -8.83
C ALA A 492 5.98 -32.73 -7.58
N LYS A 493 6.97 -32.70 -6.68
CA LYS A 493 6.97 -31.79 -5.54
C LYS A 493 7.16 -30.34 -6.06
N THR A 494 6.32 -29.42 -5.60
CA THR A 494 6.38 -27.99 -5.95
C THR A 494 6.54 -27.14 -4.70
N ARG A 495 7.35 -26.07 -4.77
CA ARG A 495 7.51 -25.07 -3.71
C ARG A 495 6.90 -23.73 -4.09
N ALA A 496 6.50 -22.96 -3.09
CA ALA A 496 6.12 -21.55 -3.28
C ALA A 496 7.32 -20.70 -3.75
N PRO A 497 7.09 -19.60 -4.47
CA PRO A 497 8.12 -18.61 -4.74
C PRO A 497 8.70 -18.04 -3.44
N SER A 498 9.98 -17.73 -3.46
CA SER A 498 10.74 -17.20 -2.33
C SER A 498 11.14 -15.74 -2.53
N ILE A 499 11.67 -15.11 -1.49
CA ILE A 499 12.20 -13.75 -1.60
C ILE A 499 13.43 -13.73 -2.52
N GLU A 500 14.29 -14.74 -2.44
CA GLU A 500 15.49 -14.90 -3.27
C GLU A 500 15.13 -15.01 -4.76
N ASP A 501 14.00 -15.64 -5.11
CA ASP A 501 13.50 -15.69 -6.49
C ASP A 501 13.18 -14.27 -7.00
N TYR A 502 12.54 -13.44 -6.16
CA TYR A 502 12.25 -12.04 -6.50
C TYR A 502 13.50 -11.15 -6.49
N VAL A 503 14.45 -11.37 -5.58
CA VAL A 503 15.76 -10.68 -5.60
C VAL A 503 16.48 -10.97 -6.92
N SER A 504 16.50 -12.24 -7.33
CA SER A 504 17.12 -12.68 -8.59
C SER A 504 16.43 -12.04 -9.81
N LEU A 505 15.10 -12.00 -9.83
CA LEU A 505 14.32 -11.30 -10.86
C LEU A 505 14.74 -9.83 -10.97
N LEU A 506 14.73 -9.09 -9.85
CA LEU A 506 15.02 -7.66 -9.83
C LEU A 506 16.49 -7.35 -10.17
N ARG A 507 17.45 -8.17 -9.70
CA ARG A 507 18.86 -8.04 -10.08
C ARG A 507 19.06 -8.25 -11.58
N ARG A 508 18.40 -9.25 -12.17
CA ARG A 508 18.47 -9.50 -13.62
C ARG A 508 17.80 -8.40 -14.42
N SER A 509 16.70 -7.82 -13.95
CA SER A 509 15.91 -6.85 -14.71
C SER A 509 16.29 -5.37 -14.51
N ARG A 510 17.07 -5.02 -13.48
CA ARG A 510 17.43 -3.62 -13.16
C ARG A 510 18.06 -2.84 -14.33
N HIS A 511 18.75 -3.53 -15.23
CA HIS A 511 19.35 -2.92 -16.41
C HIS A 511 18.32 -2.29 -17.35
N PHE A 512 17.06 -2.75 -17.36
CA PHE A 512 15.99 -2.10 -18.11
C PHE A 512 15.72 -0.68 -17.60
N LEU A 513 15.70 -0.49 -16.28
CA LEU A 513 15.53 0.83 -15.66
C LEU A 513 16.76 1.71 -15.94
N TYR A 514 17.97 1.18 -15.79
CA TYR A 514 19.18 1.96 -16.03
C TYR A 514 19.33 2.38 -17.49
N ASN A 515 19.02 1.50 -18.45
CA ASN A 515 19.00 1.85 -19.86
C ASN A 515 17.95 2.94 -20.17
N TRP A 516 16.74 2.85 -19.59
CA TRP A 516 15.75 3.92 -19.70
C TRP A 516 16.27 5.26 -19.18
N LEU A 517 16.80 5.28 -17.95
CA LEU A 517 17.35 6.48 -17.34
C LEU A 517 18.52 7.05 -18.16
N HIS A 518 19.39 6.18 -18.69
CA HIS A 518 20.53 6.57 -19.51
C HIS A 518 20.12 7.23 -20.82
N GLN A 519 19.21 6.60 -21.57
CA GLN A 519 18.72 7.15 -22.83
C GLN A 519 17.98 8.48 -22.59
N VAL A 520 17.10 8.56 -21.60
CA VAL A 520 16.37 9.80 -21.29
C VAL A 520 17.32 10.91 -20.83
N ALA A 521 18.23 10.62 -19.89
CA ALA A 521 19.15 11.63 -19.36
C ALA A 521 20.19 12.10 -20.40
N GLY A 522 20.65 11.21 -21.28
CA GLY A 522 21.62 11.51 -22.33
C GLY A 522 21.00 12.24 -23.53
N GLN A 523 19.78 11.87 -23.93
CA GLN A 523 19.18 12.34 -25.19
C GLN A 523 18.16 13.47 -24.97
N CYS A 524 17.53 13.57 -23.80
CA CYS A 524 16.53 14.58 -23.48
C CYS A 524 17.02 15.50 -22.33
N PRO A 525 18.02 16.37 -22.55
CA PRO A 525 18.58 17.22 -21.50
C PRO A 525 17.54 18.14 -20.86
N GLU A 526 16.56 18.63 -21.61
CA GLU A 526 15.48 19.46 -21.08
C GLU A 526 14.62 18.71 -20.04
N ILE A 527 14.27 17.45 -20.34
CA ILE A 527 13.52 16.57 -19.41
C ILE A 527 14.41 16.28 -18.21
N ARG A 528 15.69 15.95 -18.45
CA ARG A 528 16.66 15.68 -17.38
C ARG A 528 16.75 16.84 -16.39
N GLU A 529 16.95 18.07 -16.87
CA GLU A 529 17.10 19.24 -16.00
C GLU A 529 15.79 19.58 -15.26
N ASP A 530 14.63 19.40 -15.87
CA ASP A 530 13.33 19.60 -15.21
C ASP A 530 13.14 18.61 -14.03
N PHE A 531 13.42 17.33 -14.26
CA PHE A 531 13.33 16.30 -13.22
C PHE A 531 14.44 16.45 -12.17
N ARG A 532 15.66 16.85 -12.56
CA ARG A 532 16.75 17.16 -11.63
C ARG A 532 16.40 18.32 -10.72
N ALA A 533 15.83 19.41 -11.26
CA ALA A 533 15.40 20.56 -10.48
C ALA A 533 14.25 20.18 -9.52
N TRP A 534 13.29 19.38 -9.97
CA TRP A 534 12.26 18.82 -9.11
C TRP A 534 12.86 17.96 -7.98
N ALA A 535 13.72 16.99 -8.30
CA ALA A 535 14.33 16.09 -7.32
C ALA A 535 15.10 16.87 -6.24
N ASN A 536 15.91 17.85 -6.65
CA ASN A 536 16.65 18.71 -5.72
C ASN A 536 15.75 19.57 -4.81
N ARG A 537 14.62 20.06 -5.33
CA ARG A 537 13.65 20.81 -4.50
C ARG A 537 12.95 19.87 -3.52
N THR A 538 12.46 18.74 -4.01
CA THR A 538 11.68 17.79 -3.22
C THR A 538 12.51 17.13 -2.13
N ILE A 539 13.75 16.71 -2.42
CA ILE A 539 14.59 16.02 -1.44
C ILE A 539 14.93 16.90 -0.22
N ARG A 540 14.93 18.23 -0.39
CA ARG A 540 15.19 19.18 0.71
C ARG A 540 14.08 19.23 1.76
N ILE A 541 12.87 18.75 1.44
CA ILE A 541 11.77 18.65 2.42
C ILE A 541 12.15 17.72 3.58
N PHE A 542 13.00 16.73 3.31
CA PHE A 542 13.50 15.79 4.30
C PHE A 542 14.67 16.34 5.10
N ARG A 543 15.13 17.58 4.88
CA ARG A 543 16.27 18.16 5.60
C ARG A 543 15.79 18.82 6.89
N GLN A 544 16.43 18.49 8.02
CA GLN A 544 16.22 19.27 9.23
C GLN A 544 16.77 20.70 9.03
N GLY A 545 16.00 21.71 9.43
CA GLY A 545 16.48 23.10 9.45
C GLY A 545 17.79 23.22 10.24
N ARG A 546 18.68 24.14 9.87
CA ARG A 546 19.91 24.42 10.64
C ARG A 546 19.50 24.83 12.06
N ARG A 547 19.55 23.92 13.02
CA ARG A 547 19.53 24.27 14.45
C ARG A 547 20.97 24.36 14.94
N THR A 548 21.30 25.51 15.51
CA THR A 548 22.39 25.70 16.45
C THR A 548 22.32 24.58 17.50
N PRO A 549 23.44 23.94 17.88
CA PRO A 549 23.43 22.92 18.91
C PRO A 549 22.90 23.52 20.21
N CYS A 550 21.74 23.04 20.65
CA CYS A 550 21.26 23.32 21.99
C CYS A 550 22.12 22.50 22.96
N VAL A 551 22.77 23.22 23.90
CA VAL A 551 23.66 22.74 24.96
C VAL A 551 25.13 22.56 24.51
N PRO A 552 26.08 23.39 25.00
CA PRO A 552 27.50 23.10 24.84
C PRO A 552 27.84 21.80 25.57
N PRO A 553 28.80 20.99 25.07
CA PRO A 553 29.25 19.80 25.79
C PRO A 553 29.70 20.22 27.19
N SER A 554 29.17 19.59 28.24
CA SER A 554 29.75 19.76 29.56
C SER A 554 31.19 19.25 29.49
N GLU A 555 32.16 20.15 29.62
CA GLU A 555 33.57 19.79 29.74
C GLU A 555 33.73 18.83 30.94
N GLY A 556 34.15 17.58 30.70
CA GLY A 556 34.55 16.69 31.79
C GLY A 556 34.29 15.19 31.63
N VAL A 557 33.55 14.73 30.63
CA VAL A 557 33.36 13.27 30.43
C VAL A 557 34.28 12.78 29.31
N PRO A 558 35.26 11.90 29.61
CA PRO A 558 36.16 11.38 28.59
C PRO A 558 35.39 10.56 27.56
N ALA A 559 35.65 10.84 26.28
CA ALA A 559 35.11 10.09 25.15
C ALA A 559 35.72 8.68 25.11
N THR A 560 35.16 7.76 25.89
CA THR A 560 35.36 6.33 25.70
C THR A 560 34.45 5.85 24.58
N GLY A 561 35.05 5.18 23.59
CA GLY A 561 34.42 4.81 22.34
C GLY A 561 33.20 3.89 22.46
N VAL A 562 32.53 3.77 21.30
CA VAL A 562 31.25 3.10 21.04
C VAL A 562 30.04 3.99 21.31
N ASP A 563 29.84 5.03 20.49
CA ASP A 563 28.52 5.67 20.36
C ASP A 563 28.34 6.36 18.99
N THR A 564 28.62 5.59 17.93
CA THR A 564 28.21 5.94 16.57
C THR A 564 27.11 4.96 16.14
N GLN A 565 25.94 5.51 15.75
CA GLN A 565 24.81 4.83 15.07
C GLN A 565 23.64 4.30 15.94
N ARG A 566 22.96 5.20 16.66
CA ARG A 566 21.48 5.33 16.58
C ARG A 566 21.06 6.71 17.05
N LYS A 567 20.85 7.67 16.14
CA LYS A 567 20.19 8.95 16.46
C LYS A 567 18.68 8.77 16.54
N GLY A 568 18.24 7.93 17.48
CA GLY A 568 16.84 7.60 17.68
C GLY A 568 16.12 8.68 18.47
N ALA A 569 15.80 9.82 17.87
CA ALA A 569 14.78 10.75 18.38
C ALA A 569 13.66 10.88 17.33
N ALA A 570 12.68 11.76 17.56
CA ALA A 570 11.65 12.09 16.55
C ALA A 570 12.14 13.14 15.51
N GLY A 571 13.46 13.27 15.34
CA GLY A 571 14.07 14.29 14.49
C GLY A 571 13.62 15.71 14.88
N ALA A 572 13.20 16.51 13.89
CA ALA A 572 12.70 17.87 14.10
C ALA A 572 11.47 17.96 15.02
N LEU A 573 10.67 16.89 15.13
CA LEU A 573 9.48 16.84 16.00
C LEU A 573 9.78 16.56 17.47
N SER A 574 11.02 16.23 17.84
CA SER A 574 11.37 15.83 19.21
C SER A 574 10.92 16.85 20.26
N SER A 575 11.10 18.15 20.00
CA SER A 575 10.66 19.21 20.91
C SER A 575 9.14 19.30 21.03
N ASN A 576 8.42 19.05 19.94
CA ASN A 576 6.96 19.13 19.91
C ASN A 576 6.35 17.95 20.65
N LEU A 577 6.86 16.74 20.44
CA LEU A 577 6.39 15.54 21.15
C LEU A 577 6.71 15.61 22.64
N GLN A 578 7.89 16.12 23.00
CA GLN A 578 8.25 16.39 24.40
C GLN A 578 7.26 17.36 25.06
N ALA A 579 6.85 18.42 24.34
CA ALA A 579 5.88 19.39 24.86
C ALA A 579 4.48 18.76 25.03
N LEU A 580 4.03 17.95 24.07
CA LEU A 580 2.75 17.24 24.16
C LEU A 580 2.73 16.27 25.36
N TYR A 581 3.80 15.50 25.56
CA TYR A 581 3.92 14.61 26.71
C TYR A 581 3.97 15.37 28.03
N ALA A 582 4.75 16.44 28.11
CA ALA A 582 4.87 17.25 29.33
C ALA A 582 3.52 17.85 29.77
N ALA A 583 2.65 18.18 28.81
CA ALA A 583 1.31 18.72 29.03
C ALA A 583 0.29 17.68 29.55
N LEU A 584 0.62 16.39 29.56
CA LEU A 584 -0.29 15.36 30.07
C LEU A 584 -0.52 15.47 31.58
N PRO A 585 -1.72 15.12 32.08
CA PRO A 585 -1.97 15.00 33.52
C PRO A 585 -1.05 13.97 34.17
N ALA A 586 -0.62 14.24 35.40
CA ALA A 586 0.25 13.34 36.17
C ALA A 586 -0.36 11.93 36.38
N THR A 587 -1.69 11.81 36.34
CA THR A 587 -2.40 10.52 36.44
C THR A 587 -2.31 9.67 35.17
N VAL A 588 -2.11 10.28 34.01
CA VAL A 588 -2.08 9.61 32.70
C VAL A 588 -0.65 9.30 32.26
N LYS A 589 0.33 10.12 32.66
CA LYS A 589 1.75 9.93 32.32
C LYS A 589 2.29 8.51 32.58
N PRO A 590 1.96 7.82 33.70
CA PRO A 590 2.45 6.47 33.97
C PRO A 590 1.98 5.41 32.96
N SER A 591 0.74 5.46 32.47
CA SER A 591 0.24 4.49 31.49
C SER A 591 0.85 4.76 30.11
N VAL A 592 0.94 6.04 29.72
CA VAL A 592 1.56 6.46 28.45
C VAL A 592 3.03 6.05 28.41
N ILE A 593 3.81 6.32 29.46
CA ILE A 593 5.25 6.00 29.45
C ILE A 593 5.49 4.49 29.43
N ALA A 594 4.69 3.69 30.14
CA ALA A 594 4.80 2.24 30.11
C ALA A 594 4.54 1.66 28.71
N ALA A 595 3.53 2.18 28.00
CA ALA A 595 3.24 1.79 26.62
C ALA A 595 4.36 2.23 25.66
N VAL A 596 4.90 3.45 25.83
CA VAL A 596 6.02 3.97 25.03
C VAL A 596 7.29 3.15 25.24
N ASP A 597 7.61 2.75 26.47
CA ASP A 597 8.78 1.91 26.78
C ASP A 597 8.64 0.50 26.20
N ALA A 598 7.46 -0.10 26.31
CA ALA A 598 7.15 -1.39 25.69
C ALA A 598 7.31 -1.31 24.16
N HIS A 599 6.86 -0.22 23.54
CA HIS A 599 7.01 0.01 22.11
C HIS A 599 8.45 0.27 21.69
N ALA A 600 9.23 1.02 22.47
CA ALA A 600 10.66 1.23 22.21
C ALA A 600 11.45 -0.09 22.22
N LYS A 601 11.11 -0.99 23.16
CA LYS A 601 11.67 -2.35 23.21
C LYS A 601 11.27 -3.16 21.97
N TYR A 602 9.99 -3.14 21.61
CA TYR A 602 9.46 -3.81 20.42
C TYR A 602 10.15 -3.36 19.13
N LEU A 603 10.38 -2.06 18.95
CA LEU A 603 11.10 -1.53 17.79
C LEU A 603 12.55 -2.04 17.72
N THR A 604 13.24 -2.15 18.85
CA THR A 604 14.61 -2.68 18.90
C THR A 604 14.67 -4.17 18.54
N GLU A 605 13.70 -4.95 19.03
CA GLU A 605 13.59 -6.38 18.70
C GLU A 605 13.31 -6.60 17.21
N LEU A 606 12.39 -5.81 16.64
CA LEU A 606 12.08 -5.87 15.22
C LEU A 606 13.25 -5.44 14.32
N GLU A 607 14.02 -4.41 14.69
CA GLU A 607 15.19 -4.00 13.90
C GLU A 607 16.26 -5.11 13.89
N THR A 608 16.46 -5.75 15.05
CA THR A 608 17.36 -6.90 15.18
C THR A 608 16.88 -8.07 14.31
N LEU A 609 15.58 -8.35 14.30
CA LEU A 609 14.99 -9.39 13.46
C LEU A 609 15.12 -9.06 11.97
N SER A 610 14.90 -7.80 11.59
CA SER A 610 15.04 -7.31 10.22
C SER A 610 16.48 -7.51 9.71
N LEU A 611 17.49 -7.12 10.49
CA LEU A 611 18.89 -7.32 10.13
C LEU A 611 19.23 -8.80 9.95
N LYS A 612 18.74 -9.67 10.85
CA LYS A 612 18.94 -11.13 10.75
C LYS A 612 18.32 -11.70 9.48
N ARG A 613 17.09 -11.30 9.12
CA ARG A 613 16.40 -11.74 7.91
C ARG A 613 17.11 -11.29 6.64
N MET A 614 17.61 -10.07 6.61
CA MET A 614 18.42 -9.57 5.49
C MET A 614 19.72 -10.37 5.34
N GLN A 615 20.40 -10.67 6.45
CA GLN A 615 21.62 -11.48 6.40
C GLN A 615 21.35 -12.88 5.87
N HIS A 616 20.27 -13.53 6.32
CA HIS A 616 19.86 -14.84 5.83
C HIS A 616 19.64 -14.85 4.32
N ILE A 617 18.93 -13.86 3.76
CA ILE A 617 18.75 -13.72 2.31
C ILE A 617 20.12 -13.57 1.62
N LEU A 618 21.03 -12.75 2.15
CA LEU A 618 22.36 -12.57 1.56
C LEU A 618 23.20 -13.85 1.58
N ASP A 619 23.12 -14.64 2.66
CA ASP A 619 23.85 -15.90 2.82
C ASP A 619 23.36 -16.97 1.83
N ASP A 620 22.08 -16.90 1.44
CA ASP A 620 21.42 -17.86 0.54
C ASP A 620 21.49 -17.47 -0.94
N MET A 621 21.86 -16.22 -1.26
CA MET A 621 22.04 -15.80 -2.65
C MET A 621 23.29 -16.45 -3.26
N PRO A 622 23.21 -17.03 -4.47
CA PRO A 622 24.40 -17.46 -5.19
C PRO A 622 25.30 -16.25 -5.43
N GLY A 623 26.61 -16.40 -5.20
CA GLY A 623 27.59 -15.33 -5.43
C GLY A 623 27.51 -14.77 -6.86
N ASP A 624 27.99 -13.54 -7.06
CA ASP A 624 27.89 -12.65 -8.25
C ASP A 624 28.28 -13.23 -9.65
N GLY A 625 28.41 -14.56 -9.80
CA GLY A 625 28.57 -15.24 -11.07
C GLY A 625 27.31 -15.17 -11.92
N ILE A 626 27.45 -14.60 -13.11
CA ILE A 626 26.48 -14.65 -14.21
C ILE A 626 26.04 -16.11 -14.39
N LEU A 627 24.78 -16.41 -14.07
CA LEU A 627 24.19 -17.71 -14.33
C LEU A 627 24.02 -17.87 -15.85
N SER A 628 24.76 -18.81 -16.43
CA SER A 628 24.43 -19.44 -17.70
C SER A 628 23.00 -19.97 -17.65
N VAL A 629 22.24 -19.76 -18.72
CA VAL A 629 20.84 -20.20 -18.86
C VAL A 629 20.68 -21.73 -18.72
N ASP A 630 21.78 -22.49 -18.79
CA ASP A 630 21.82 -23.94 -18.72
C ASP A 630 22.32 -24.52 -17.38
N ASP A 631 22.81 -23.71 -16.45
CA ASP A 631 23.24 -24.18 -15.12
C ASP A 631 22.20 -23.80 -14.08
N ASN A 632 21.31 -24.74 -13.78
CA ASN A 632 20.40 -24.65 -12.64
C ASN A 632 21.28 -24.71 -11.37
N PRO A 633 21.49 -23.62 -10.61
CA PRO A 633 22.18 -23.75 -9.34
C PRO A 633 21.31 -24.63 -8.46
N GLU A 634 21.87 -25.73 -7.95
CA GLU A 634 21.21 -26.56 -6.94
C GLU A 634 20.86 -25.65 -5.75
N CYS A 635 19.63 -25.14 -5.74
CA CYS A 635 19.10 -24.36 -4.64
C CYS A 635 18.82 -25.37 -3.53
N ASP A 636 19.68 -25.40 -2.52
CA ASP A 636 19.53 -26.23 -1.34
C ASP A 636 18.16 -25.90 -0.71
N ALA A 637 17.17 -26.79 -0.85
CA ALA A 637 15.78 -26.50 -0.49
C ALA A 637 15.56 -26.19 1.01
N ASN A 638 16.60 -26.37 1.82
CA ASN A 638 16.67 -26.04 3.24
C ASN A 638 16.98 -24.56 3.54
N LYS A 639 17.23 -23.72 2.53
CA LYS A 639 17.77 -22.35 2.65
C LYS A 639 16.97 -21.33 1.84
N ILE A 640 15.69 -21.16 2.19
CA ILE A 640 14.78 -20.29 1.43
C ILE A 640 14.01 -19.38 2.38
N SER A 641 14.12 -18.07 2.18
CA SER A 641 13.48 -17.09 3.05
C SER A 641 12.03 -16.86 2.67
N ILE A 642 11.14 -17.14 3.62
CA ILE A 642 9.70 -16.82 3.53
C ILE A 642 9.43 -15.41 4.10
N CYS A 643 10.34 -14.89 4.94
CA CYS A 643 10.22 -13.58 5.58
C CYS A 643 11.38 -12.68 5.23
N GLY A 644 11.10 -11.45 4.82
CA GLY A 644 12.14 -10.50 4.49
C GLY A 644 12.38 -9.45 5.57
N PRO A 645 13.40 -8.61 5.38
CA PRO A 645 13.69 -7.48 6.25
C PRO A 645 12.66 -6.37 6.15
N GLY A 646 12.75 -5.46 7.11
CA GLY A 646 11.98 -4.24 7.16
C GLY A 646 10.87 -4.26 8.21
N MET A 647 10.84 -3.21 9.02
CA MET A 647 9.80 -2.95 10.03
C MET A 647 8.41 -2.77 9.41
N PHE A 648 8.37 -2.34 8.15
CA PHE A 648 7.14 -2.00 7.43
C PHE A 648 6.19 -3.19 7.31
N LEU A 649 6.71 -4.42 7.19
CA LEU A 649 5.87 -5.62 7.12
C LEU A 649 5.12 -5.86 8.44
N SER A 650 5.78 -5.71 9.58
CA SER A 650 5.14 -5.87 10.88
C SER A 650 4.04 -4.83 11.10
N ARG A 651 4.30 -3.57 10.71
CA ARG A 651 3.29 -2.49 10.77
C ARG A 651 2.11 -2.76 9.84
N TRP A 652 2.38 -3.23 8.63
CA TRP A 652 1.32 -3.58 7.70
C TRP A 652 0.47 -4.74 8.22
N GLN A 653 1.12 -5.80 8.72
CA GLN A 653 0.45 -6.95 9.30
C GLN A 653 -0.40 -6.55 10.51
N GLN A 654 0.07 -5.65 11.36
CA GLN A 654 -0.71 -5.12 12.48
C GLN A 654 -2.01 -4.44 12.00
N LEU A 655 -1.95 -3.56 10.99
CA LEU A 655 -3.16 -2.92 10.43
C LEU A 655 -4.16 -3.92 9.82
N LEU A 656 -3.66 -5.02 9.25
CA LEU A 656 -4.51 -6.11 8.77
C LEU A 656 -5.14 -6.84 9.95
N ASP A 657 -4.33 -7.21 10.94
CA ASP A 657 -4.72 -8.00 12.09
C ASP A 657 -5.74 -7.28 12.96
N ASP A 658 -5.61 -5.97 13.15
CA ASP A 658 -6.51 -5.17 13.97
C ASP A 658 -7.85 -4.86 13.30
N THR A 659 -7.99 -5.17 12.00
CA THR A 659 -9.24 -4.95 11.26
C THR A 659 -10.40 -5.70 11.90
N VAL A 660 -11.44 -4.99 12.31
CA VAL A 660 -12.65 -5.61 12.88
C VAL A 660 -13.45 -6.31 11.78
N VAL A 661 -13.93 -7.51 12.08
CA VAL A 661 -14.69 -8.39 11.18
C VAL A 661 -15.94 -8.89 11.88
N ALA A 662 -17.07 -8.95 11.16
CA ALA A 662 -18.35 -9.38 11.72
C ALA A 662 -18.29 -10.80 12.32
N PRO A 663 -19.09 -11.12 13.35
CA PRO A 663 -19.20 -12.47 13.90
C PRO A 663 -19.59 -13.50 12.81
N TYR A 664 -19.02 -14.70 12.90
CA TYR A 664 -19.30 -15.79 11.95
C TYR A 664 -20.60 -16.54 12.28
N VAL A 665 -20.95 -16.58 13.56
CA VAL A 665 -22.16 -17.21 14.10
C VAL A 665 -23.22 -16.14 14.40
N PRO A 666 -24.52 -16.50 14.50
CA PRO A 666 -25.59 -15.52 14.73
C PRO A 666 -25.36 -14.59 15.92
N SER A 667 -24.81 -15.11 17.03
CA SER A 667 -24.37 -14.34 18.19
C SER A 667 -23.02 -14.89 18.65
N GLY A 668 -22.05 -14.00 18.83
CA GLY A 668 -20.68 -14.37 19.18
C GLY A 668 -19.73 -13.17 19.09
N PRO A 669 -18.50 -13.30 19.61
CA PRO A 669 -17.59 -12.17 19.72
C PRO A 669 -17.20 -11.62 18.34
N LEU A 670 -16.86 -10.33 18.32
CA LEU A 670 -16.23 -9.72 17.16
C LEU A 670 -14.95 -10.46 16.81
N ARG A 671 -14.73 -10.64 15.51
CA ARG A 671 -13.50 -11.21 14.98
C ARG A 671 -12.57 -10.08 14.54
N ARG A 672 -11.30 -10.41 14.40
CA ARG A 672 -10.27 -9.52 13.89
C ARG A 672 -9.66 -10.11 12.61
N GLY A 673 -8.90 -9.31 11.87
CA GLY A 673 -8.23 -9.74 10.64
C GLY A 673 -7.36 -10.97 10.87
N LYS A 674 -6.71 -11.05 12.03
CA LYS A 674 -5.92 -12.21 12.47
C LYS A 674 -6.72 -13.51 12.57
N ASP A 675 -8.00 -13.43 12.94
CA ASP A 675 -8.88 -14.59 13.10
C ASP A 675 -9.41 -15.12 11.77
N VAL A 676 -9.30 -14.31 10.71
CA VAL A 676 -9.79 -14.65 9.35
C VAL A 676 -8.66 -14.81 8.34
N LYS A 677 -7.40 -14.91 8.80
CA LYS A 677 -6.25 -15.22 7.94
C LYS A 677 -6.51 -16.52 7.17
N GLY A 678 -6.54 -16.43 5.85
CA GLY A 678 -6.82 -17.54 4.95
C GLY A 678 -8.28 -17.81 4.61
N SER A 679 -9.20 -17.06 5.22
CA SER A 679 -10.60 -17.08 4.78
C SER A 679 -10.74 -16.23 3.51
N LEU A 680 -10.92 -16.88 2.36
CA LEU A 680 -11.23 -16.20 1.11
C LEU A 680 -12.75 -15.98 1.00
N ALA A 681 -13.17 -14.84 0.45
CA ALA A 681 -14.56 -14.68 0.01
C ALA A 681 -14.86 -15.77 -1.03
N GLN A 682 -15.77 -16.70 -0.73
CA GLN A 682 -16.12 -17.76 -1.68
C GLN A 682 -16.63 -17.12 -2.99
N GLY A 683 -16.14 -17.63 -4.12
CA GLY A 683 -16.29 -17.02 -5.44
C GLY A 683 -15.01 -16.37 -5.98
N LYS A 684 -14.11 -15.87 -5.12
CA LYS A 684 -12.71 -15.62 -5.53
C LYS A 684 -12.03 -16.97 -5.70
N THR A 685 -11.66 -17.31 -6.92
CA THR A 685 -11.30 -18.67 -7.35
C THR A 685 -10.35 -19.40 -6.38
N VAL A 686 -10.92 -20.28 -5.55
CA VAL A 686 -10.24 -21.42 -4.89
C VAL A 686 -9.43 -22.23 -5.93
N SER A 687 -9.84 -22.17 -7.21
CA SER A 687 -9.18 -22.83 -8.34
C SER A 687 -7.78 -22.31 -8.71
N ALA A 688 -7.34 -21.12 -8.27
CA ALA A 688 -5.99 -20.63 -8.57
C ALA A 688 -4.96 -21.14 -7.55
N ALA A 689 -5.21 -20.91 -6.26
CA ALA A 689 -4.37 -21.44 -5.18
C ALA A 689 -4.28 -22.98 -5.19
N ALA A 690 -5.40 -23.66 -5.49
CA ALA A 690 -5.42 -25.12 -5.58
C ALA A 690 -4.66 -25.70 -6.80
N LYS A 691 -4.35 -24.89 -7.82
CA LYS A 691 -3.56 -25.33 -9.00
C LYS A 691 -2.06 -25.20 -8.77
N ASP A 692 -1.64 -24.19 -8.03
CA ASP A 692 -0.23 -23.87 -7.82
C ASP A 692 0.35 -24.50 -6.54
N GLY A 693 -0.50 -25.09 -5.69
CA GLY A 693 -0.07 -26.12 -4.72
C GLY A 693 0.47 -25.61 -3.39
N TRP A 694 0.30 -24.34 -3.00
CA TRP A 694 0.63 -23.86 -1.64
C TRP A 694 -0.52 -23.08 -0.99
N ASP A 695 -0.54 -23.03 0.34
CA ASP A 695 -1.48 -22.23 1.13
C ASP A 695 -0.81 -20.93 1.64
N PRO A 696 -1.14 -19.76 1.06
CA PRO A 696 -0.64 -18.45 1.52
C PRO A 696 -0.82 -18.23 3.02
N SER A 697 -1.92 -18.74 3.59
CA SER A 697 -2.31 -18.55 4.98
C SER A 697 -1.39 -19.33 5.93
N ALA A 698 -1.01 -20.55 5.54
CA ALA A 698 -0.05 -21.35 6.28
C ALA A 698 1.34 -20.71 6.24
N LEU A 699 1.76 -20.19 5.08
CA LEU A 699 3.03 -19.47 4.93
C LEU A 699 3.06 -18.18 5.76
N ALA A 700 1.96 -17.41 5.78
CA ALA A 700 1.85 -16.20 6.59
C ALA A 700 1.97 -16.50 8.10
N LYS A 701 1.32 -17.58 8.57
CA LYS A 701 1.46 -18.03 9.98
C LYS A 701 2.89 -18.45 10.31
N LEU A 702 3.56 -19.14 9.39
CA LEU A 702 4.96 -19.50 9.55
C LEU A 702 5.84 -18.24 9.62
N ALA A 703 5.52 -17.23 8.80
CA ALA A 703 6.28 -15.99 8.75
C ALA A 703 6.18 -15.14 10.03
N GLU A 704 5.06 -15.27 10.75
CA GLU A 704 4.77 -14.56 11.99
C GLU A 704 5.30 -15.24 13.24
N ARG A 705 5.64 -16.54 13.17
CA ARG A 705 6.04 -17.34 14.33
C ARG A 705 7.20 -16.72 15.11
N ASP A 706 8.16 -16.15 14.40
CA ASP A 706 9.38 -15.58 14.98
C ASP A 706 9.30 -14.05 15.12
N ALA A 707 8.17 -13.44 14.78
CA ALA A 707 7.97 -11.99 14.90
C ALA A 707 7.54 -11.63 16.34
N PRO A 708 8.14 -10.59 16.96
CA PRO A 708 7.68 -10.09 18.25
C PRO A 708 6.25 -9.56 18.12
N GLN A 709 5.47 -9.68 19.19
CA GLN A 709 4.09 -9.19 19.21
C GLN A 709 4.06 -7.68 19.48
N PRO A 710 3.22 -6.91 18.78
CA PRO A 710 3.08 -5.49 19.03
C PRO A 710 2.50 -5.25 20.44
N PRO A 711 3.04 -4.28 21.21
CA PRO A 711 2.51 -3.95 22.52
C PRO A 711 1.18 -3.20 22.42
N GLU A 712 0.48 -3.14 23.56
CA GLU A 712 -0.72 -2.33 23.72
C GLU A 712 -0.34 -0.84 23.77
N VAL A 713 -0.94 -0.02 22.90
CA VAL A 713 -0.63 1.41 22.77
C VAL A 713 -1.87 2.31 22.86
N THR A 714 -3.04 1.77 23.26
CA THR A 714 -4.30 2.53 23.27
C THR A 714 -4.21 3.72 24.20
N ALA A 715 -3.54 3.58 25.35
CA ALA A 715 -3.30 4.69 26.28
C ALA A 715 -2.57 5.88 25.61
N VAL A 716 -1.65 5.62 24.68
CA VAL A 716 -0.94 6.67 23.93
C VAL A 716 -1.87 7.32 22.92
N VAL A 717 -2.60 6.52 22.15
CA VAL A 717 -3.51 7.00 21.09
C VAL A 717 -4.64 7.84 21.67
N GLU A 718 -5.26 7.40 22.77
CA GLU A 718 -6.33 8.13 23.45
C GLU A 718 -5.84 9.46 24.06
N ALA A 719 -4.64 9.47 24.64
CA ALA A 719 -4.12 10.66 25.32
C ALA A 719 -3.51 11.70 24.36
N LEU A 720 -2.90 11.25 23.25
CA LEU A 720 -2.05 12.09 22.40
C LEU A 720 -2.45 12.10 20.92
N GLY A 721 -3.41 11.28 20.47
CA GLY A 721 -3.85 11.22 19.08
C GLY A 721 -4.40 12.55 18.55
N ASP A 722 -5.45 13.08 19.19
CA ASP A 722 -6.06 14.36 18.77
C ASP A 722 -5.08 15.55 18.89
N PRO A 723 -4.33 15.72 20.01
CA PRO A 723 -3.31 16.76 20.11
C PRO A 723 -2.22 16.66 19.03
N PHE A 724 -1.85 15.44 18.62
CA PHE A 724 -0.89 15.22 17.55
C PHE A 724 -1.48 15.58 16.17
N CYS A 725 -2.72 15.21 15.89
CA CYS A 725 -3.42 15.62 14.67
C CYS A 725 -3.50 17.15 14.55
N GLU A 726 -3.85 17.84 15.65
CA GLU A 726 -3.88 19.31 15.72
C GLU A 726 -2.50 19.93 15.45
N LEU A 727 -1.43 19.36 16.02
CA LEU A 727 -0.06 19.76 15.72
C LEU A 727 0.26 19.63 14.23
N LEU A 728 -0.15 18.55 13.57
CA LEU A 728 0.09 18.33 12.14
C LEU A 728 -0.66 19.35 11.27
N VAL A 729 -1.92 19.65 11.61
CA VAL A 729 -2.70 20.69 10.93
C VAL A 729 -1.99 22.04 11.02
N ASP A 730 -1.54 22.42 12.23
CA ASP A 730 -0.82 23.67 12.44
C ASP A 730 0.50 23.74 11.67
N LEU A 731 1.27 22.64 11.62
CA LEU A 731 2.50 22.55 10.85
C LEU A 731 2.24 22.72 9.34
N LEU A 732 1.20 22.07 8.81
CA LEU A 732 0.82 22.20 7.41
C LEU A 732 0.35 23.62 7.07
N SER A 733 -0.45 24.24 7.94
CA SER A 733 -0.92 25.62 7.74
C SER A 733 0.22 26.62 7.70
N ARG A 734 1.30 26.41 8.48
CA ARG A 734 2.50 27.27 8.43
C ARG A 734 3.28 27.12 7.13
N LYS A 735 3.37 25.90 6.59
CA LYS A 735 4.03 25.63 5.29
C LYS A 735 3.31 26.28 4.11
N GLY A 736 1.98 26.38 4.16
CA GLY A 736 1.17 26.93 3.07
C GLY A 736 1.18 28.46 2.91
N VAL A 737 1.99 29.18 3.70
CA VAL A 737 2.18 30.64 3.63
C VAL A 737 3.48 31.02 2.88
N GLU A 738 4.35 30.03 2.60
CA GLU A 738 5.54 30.16 1.74
C GLU A 738 5.29 29.56 0.35
#